data_AF-A0A2T3IFP5-F1
#
_entry.id   AF-A0A2T3IFP5-F1
#
_cell.length_a   1.000
_cell.length_b   1.000
_cell.length_c   1.000
_cell.angle_alpha   90.00
_cell.angle_beta   90.00
_cell.angle_gamma   90.00
#
_symmetry.space_group_name_H-M   'P 1'
#
loop_
_entity.id
_entity.type
_entity.pdbx_description
1 polymer ?
#
loop_
_entity_poly.entity_id
_entity_poly.type
_entity_poly.pdbx_seq_one_letter_code
_entity_poly.pdbx_strand_id
1 'polypeptide(L)'
;MKKILLASAILLSLSGCGGGDEDKDSKKTPTGSVTKAKLDIDTRLTLIEPEVNQVELITLKFSKAATTDGSIRYTIANETTTDDDIFVGTQTISFKRGDKTVVLPVSINSDLVYDDGETFTLTIDSVSGLDIENALMTITLSDPRTLPQLSSQTTQSDFKETDGQVDVKLKLTETSPYDGWIDFKLEMLDETKTESGSNGIEATLDNVRVEFKAGAKEIIVPITIIDNDIWNGGTTPHTLTAIDSQNLIITGGAVNTHEIKLTDDDENYPTVSFETEKIDTLTEGSKYQVAVILSHGLEFGTNVPFHFSSGTASLDDYLINVDGYDYSSDTNPGTNMGISFESKETVKYIEVEAKNDNVNEGGETIIINLLADQLSSNVEAGEHLTKIIIIPGDIKMNDSGVTDFLKDVNDISASPFPLSPQDYPNQDGESGLDVDNLNNSDGHAGRSYSKLDYAGNVLSHDSADYECIKDNNTGVVWERKSQPYTGELPPDGLDDSQLRSFVKTEINDQDRYRFAHTVFNASNYKYFWFNDDDSINGGNEGTTGVRLEADIPVSAQCAFPRETNAEANAKYPVIDGIRYCSTEQYLKYLNSAALCGRTDWEIPTIDQLRNNFVYQKSGINAQAPNFYDNINITDEYVSSTPSPTNSGSVFCLDNQYGHVKLCSKNTANSVIAVAGGLK
;
A
#
# COMPACT_ATOMS: atom_id res chain seq x y z
N MET A 1 -28.54 68.14 20.51
CA MET A 1 -29.31 69.29 21.05
C MET A 1 -28.37 70.46 21.29
N LYS A 2 -28.84 71.70 21.02
CA LYS A 2 -28.18 73.04 21.16
C LYS A 2 -27.14 73.36 20.06
N LYS A 3 -27.54 74.06 18.98
CA LYS A 3 -27.79 75.51 18.79
C LYS A 3 -26.53 76.25 18.30
N ILE A 4 -26.47 76.43 16.97
CA ILE A 4 -25.58 77.33 16.23
C ILE A 4 -26.01 78.78 16.48
N LEU A 5 -25.04 79.68 16.67
CA LEU A 5 -25.25 81.13 16.75
C LEU A 5 -24.26 81.83 15.82
N LEU A 6 -24.82 82.60 14.87
CA LEU A 6 -24.17 83.56 13.98
C LEU A 6 -23.80 84.86 14.74
N ALA A 7 -22.70 85.51 14.36
CA ALA A 7 -22.51 86.97 14.38
C ALA A 7 -21.24 87.31 13.55
N SER A 8 -21.32 87.87 12.34
CA SER A 8 -21.63 89.25 11.91
C SER A 8 -20.52 90.28 12.18
N ALA A 9 -20.00 90.81 11.07
CA ALA A 9 -18.99 91.85 10.91
C ALA A 9 -19.47 93.24 11.36
N ILE A 10 -18.53 94.08 11.81
CA ILE A 10 -18.72 95.52 12.06
C ILE A 10 -17.52 96.30 11.51
N LEU A 11 -17.79 97.16 10.51
CA LEU A 11 -16.96 98.30 10.10
C LEU A 11 -17.11 99.45 11.11
N LEU A 12 -16.04 100.21 11.34
CA LEU A 12 -16.12 101.56 11.91
C LEU A 12 -14.98 102.43 11.37
N SER A 13 -15.36 103.50 10.66
CA SER A 13 -14.55 104.70 10.40
C SER A 13 -14.83 105.73 11.47
N LEU A 14 -13.86 106.59 11.79
CA LEU A 14 -14.07 107.96 12.33
C LEU A 14 -12.76 108.75 12.36
N SER A 15 -12.91 110.06 12.20
CA SER A 15 -11.90 111.10 11.99
C SER A 15 -11.90 112.14 13.12
N GLY A 16 -10.82 112.93 13.20
CA GLY A 16 -10.73 114.23 13.92
C GLY A 16 -10.13 114.16 15.33
N CYS A 17 -9.60 115.21 15.94
CA CYS A 17 -9.22 116.59 15.58
C CYS A 17 -8.53 117.21 16.84
N GLY A 18 -7.65 118.20 16.66
CA GLY A 18 -7.20 119.14 17.71
C GLY A 18 -5.69 119.09 17.96
N GLY A 19 -4.88 120.15 17.88
CA GLY A 19 -5.13 121.59 17.78
C GLY A 19 -4.14 122.30 18.71
N GLY A 20 -3.34 123.26 18.21
CA GLY A 20 -2.43 124.08 19.03
C GLY A 20 -1.35 124.81 18.23
N ASP A 21 -1.56 126.11 18.06
CA ASP A 21 -0.69 127.19 17.51
C ASP A 21 0.74 127.22 18.16
N GLU A 22 1.78 127.92 17.70
CA GLU A 22 1.91 129.18 16.95
C GLU A 22 3.40 129.38 16.51
N ASP A 23 3.59 130.24 15.52
CA ASP A 23 4.77 131.10 15.26
C ASP A 23 6.09 130.60 14.59
N LYS A 24 6.29 131.14 13.38
CA LYS A 24 7.49 131.78 12.78
C LYS A 24 8.86 131.10 12.96
N ASP A 25 9.47 130.73 11.83
CA ASP A 25 10.47 131.54 11.11
C ASP A 25 11.43 130.62 10.27
N SER A 26 11.77 131.14 9.09
CA SER A 26 12.96 130.89 8.26
C SER A 26 13.62 129.49 8.13
N LYS A 27 13.54 128.98 6.89
CA LYS A 27 14.59 128.28 6.11
C LYS A 27 15.74 127.61 6.89
N LYS A 28 15.78 126.28 6.81
CA LYS A 28 16.98 125.52 6.42
C LYS A 28 16.58 124.10 5.99
N THR A 29 16.90 123.75 4.75
CA THR A 29 16.87 122.38 4.24
C THR A 29 17.98 121.56 4.94
N PRO A 30 17.68 120.36 5.46
CA PRO A 30 18.68 119.32 5.61
C PRO A 30 18.25 118.07 4.82
N THR A 31 19.06 117.74 3.84
CA THR A 31 19.14 116.41 3.22
C THR A 31 19.44 115.36 4.30
N GLY A 32 18.40 114.66 4.76
CA GLY A 32 18.49 113.49 5.64
C GLY A 32 18.10 112.23 4.86
N SER A 33 19.05 111.31 4.69
CA SER A 33 18.82 109.99 4.10
C SER A 33 17.84 109.19 4.96
N VAL A 34 16.66 108.88 4.44
CA VAL A 34 15.67 108.00 5.11
C VAL A 34 16.18 106.56 4.97
N THR A 35 16.73 105.99 6.04
CA THR A 35 17.09 104.56 6.06
C THR A 35 15.83 103.70 6.05
N LYS A 36 15.75 102.72 5.16
CA LYS A 36 14.61 101.78 5.08
C LYS A 36 14.54 100.90 6.34
N ALA A 37 13.37 100.35 6.62
CA ALA A 37 13.22 99.32 7.65
C ALA A 37 13.80 97.99 7.12
N LYS A 38 14.37 97.16 8.00
CA LYS A 38 14.88 95.83 7.64
C LYS A 38 13.82 94.77 7.90
N LEU A 39 13.70 93.79 7.00
CA LEU A 39 12.86 92.61 7.20
C LEU A 39 13.63 91.58 8.04
N ASP A 40 13.03 91.17 9.16
CA ASP A 40 13.56 90.16 10.07
C ASP A 40 12.90 88.81 9.77
N ILE A 41 13.73 87.82 9.44
CA ILE A 41 13.31 86.50 8.98
C ILE A 41 14.06 85.46 9.80
N ASP A 42 13.30 84.61 10.50
CA ASP A 42 13.84 83.43 11.16
C ASP A 42 14.34 82.44 10.10
N THR A 43 15.54 81.90 10.30
CA THR A 43 16.13 80.95 9.33
C THR A 43 15.48 79.58 9.36
N ARG A 44 14.71 79.27 10.42
CA ARG A 44 14.02 77.98 10.60
C ARG A 44 12.66 78.18 11.28
N LEU A 45 11.67 77.43 10.83
CA LEU A 45 10.34 77.35 11.43
C LEU A 45 9.89 75.89 11.42
N THR A 46 9.32 75.40 12.52
CA THR A 46 8.68 74.08 12.56
C THR A 46 7.18 74.27 12.67
N LEU A 47 6.44 73.63 11.79
CA LEU A 47 4.98 73.58 11.77
C LEU A 47 4.54 72.15 12.06
N ILE A 48 3.40 72.01 12.72
CA ILE A 48 2.75 70.72 12.94
C ILE A 48 1.76 70.52 11.80
N GLU A 49 1.79 69.35 11.16
CA GLU A 49 0.81 69.02 10.14
C GLU A 49 -0.61 68.99 10.76
N PRO A 50 -1.59 69.70 10.18
CA PRO A 50 -2.97 69.67 10.66
C PRO A 50 -3.71 68.42 10.21
N GLU A 51 -4.86 68.13 10.84
CA GLU A 51 -5.75 67.03 10.43
C GLU A 51 -6.54 67.29 9.13
N VAL A 52 -6.58 68.55 8.66
CA VAL A 52 -7.27 68.97 7.44
C VAL A 52 -6.48 70.09 6.78
N ASN A 53 -6.59 70.22 5.45
CA ASN A 53 -5.91 71.28 4.70
C ASN A 53 -6.18 72.65 5.32
N GLN A 54 -5.12 73.37 5.64
CA GLN A 54 -5.21 74.66 6.34
C GLN A 54 -4.21 75.68 5.79
N VAL A 55 -4.49 76.96 6.02
CA VAL A 55 -3.56 78.04 5.70
C VAL A 55 -2.91 78.51 6.99
N GLU A 56 -1.61 78.29 7.12
CA GLU A 56 -0.79 78.82 8.20
C GLU A 56 -0.30 80.24 7.90
N LEU A 57 -0.25 81.08 8.93
CA LEU A 57 0.03 82.52 8.80
C LEU A 57 1.39 82.87 9.42
N ILE A 58 2.43 82.93 8.59
CA ILE A 58 3.79 83.26 9.03
C ILE A 58 3.93 84.79 9.15
N THR A 59 4.12 85.28 10.38
CA THR A 59 4.29 86.73 10.63
C THR A 59 5.76 87.12 10.64
N LEU A 60 6.20 87.89 9.65
CA LEU A 60 7.54 88.47 9.61
C LEU A 60 7.53 89.88 10.21
N LYS A 61 8.58 90.23 10.95
CA LYS A 61 8.70 91.51 11.65
C LYS A 61 9.62 92.46 10.90
N PHE A 62 9.36 93.76 11.04
CA PHE A 62 10.25 94.80 10.55
C PHE A 62 11.04 95.38 11.71
N SER A 63 12.30 95.74 11.45
CA SER A 63 13.18 96.36 12.46
C SER A 63 12.65 97.70 12.99
N LYS A 64 11.76 98.36 12.23
CA LYS A 64 11.02 99.59 12.55
C LYS A 64 9.82 99.71 11.60
N ALA A 65 8.92 100.67 11.85
CA ALA A 65 7.77 100.89 10.97
C ALA A 65 8.22 101.22 9.53
N ALA A 66 7.56 100.63 8.53
CA ALA A 66 7.87 100.82 7.13
C ALA A 66 7.75 102.29 6.72
N THR A 67 8.76 102.82 6.04
CA THR A 67 8.82 104.23 5.65
C THR A 67 8.09 104.53 4.33
N THR A 68 7.80 103.50 3.54
CA THR A 68 7.07 103.56 2.27
C THR A 68 6.14 102.35 2.15
N ASP A 69 5.11 102.44 1.31
CA ASP A 69 4.39 101.26 0.82
C ASP A 69 5.38 100.35 0.06
N GLY A 70 5.14 99.05 0.09
CA GLY A 70 6.03 98.10 -0.56
C GLY A 70 5.42 96.71 -0.71
N SER A 71 6.22 95.78 -1.20
CA SER A 71 5.80 94.41 -1.46
C SER A 71 6.95 93.44 -1.28
N ILE A 72 6.62 92.24 -0.85
CA ILE A 72 7.52 91.10 -0.74
C ILE A 72 7.01 90.02 -1.69
N ARG A 73 7.87 89.61 -2.62
CA ARG A 73 7.65 88.43 -3.46
C ARG A 73 8.47 87.28 -2.88
N TYR A 74 7.83 86.15 -2.63
CA TYR A 74 8.46 84.97 -2.06
C TYR A 74 7.99 83.71 -2.77
N THR A 75 8.85 82.70 -2.79
CA THR A 75 8.61 81.39 -3.39
C THR A 75 8.80 80.32 -2.33
N ILE A 76 7.86 79.40 -2.24
CA ILE A 76 7.99 78.15 -1.48
C ILE A 76 8.33 77.06 -2.48
N ALA A 77 9.37 76.28 -2.19
CA ALA A 77 9.80 75.14 -2.99
C ALA A 77 10.17 73.96 -2.09
N ASN A 78 9.92 72.76 -2.56
CA ASN A 78 10.35 71.53 -1.90
C ASN A 78 11.86 71.35 -2.07
N GLU A 79 12.51 70.80 -1.06
CA GLU A 79 13.91 70.33 -1.19
C GLU A 79 13.98 68.94 -1.86
N THR A 80 12.88 68.18 -1.79
CA THR A 80 12.66 66.84 -2.35
C THR A 80 11.59 66.87 -3.44
N THR A 81 11.77 66.12 -4.53
CA THR A 81 11.02 66.31 -5.79
C THR A 81 9.64 65.65 -5.86
N THR A 82 9.01 65.31 -4.73
CA THR A 82 7.80 64.44 -4.73
C THR A 82 6.67 64.83 -3.79
N ASP A 83 6.83 65.83 -2.93
CA ASP A 83 5.94 65.99 -1.78
C ASP A 83 4.84 67.04 -2.04
N ASP A 84 3.58 66.70 -1.78
CA ASP A 84 2.41 67.55 -2.08
C ASP A 84 1.84 68.26 -0.82
N ASP A 85 2.48 68.09 0.34
CA ASP A 85 1.97 68.52 1.66
C ASP A 85 2.03 70.04 1.89
N ILE A 86 2.73 70.76 1.01
CA ILE A 86 2.69 72.22 0.95
C ILE A 86 2.41 72.69 -0.46
N PHE A 87 1.66 73.78 -0.59
CA PHE A 87 1.53 74.44 -1.87
C PHE A 87 2.84 75.12 -2.31
N VAL A 88 3.47 74.57 -3.34
CA VAL A 88 4.66 75.14 -3.99
C VAL A 88 4.27 76.23 -4.98
N GLY A 89 4.92 77.39 -4.88
CA GLY A 89 4.70 78.48 -5.83
C GLY A 89 5.16 79.85 -5.35
N THR A 90 5.10 80.82 -6.25
CA THR A 90 5.48 82.21 -6.00
C THR A 90 4.28 83.08 -5.67
N GLN A 91 4.35 83.82 -4.57
CA GLN A 91 3.32 84.75 -4.12
C GLN A 91 3.88 86.16 -3.95
N THR A 92 3.02 87.18 -3.92
CA THR A 92 3.40 88.58 -3.64
C THR A 92 2.43 89.19 -2.65
N ILE A 93 2.97 89.68 -1.53
CA ILE A 93 2.21 90.34 -0.47
C ILE A 93 2.65 91.79 -0.36
N SER A 94 1.68 92.70 -0.25
CA SER A 94 1.92 94.13 -0.07
C SER A 94 1.78 94.57 1.38
N PHE A 95 2.60 95.52 1.82
CA PHE A 95 2.47 96.20 3.11
C PHE A 95 2.37 97.72 2.90
N LYS A 96 1.82 98.41 3.89
CA LYS A 96 1.62 99.86 3.87
C LYS A 96 2.67 100.57 4.70
N ARG A 97 2.94 101.82 4.35
CA ARG A 97 3.73 102.73 5.18
C ARG A 97 3.13 102.78 6.59
N GLY A 98 3.98 102.57 7.60
CA GLY A 98 3.58 102.52 9.01
C GLY A 98 3.47 101.10 9.57
N ASP A 99 3.34 100.08 8.72
CA ASP A 99 3.29 98.68 9.14
C ASP A 99 4.60 98.28 9.83
N LYS A 100 4.50 97.39 10.83
CA LYS A 100 5.65 96.83 11.55
C LYS A 100 5.85 95.35 11.29
N THR A 101 4.92 94.72 10.58
CA THR A 101 4.89 93.29 10.31
C THR A 101 4.22 93.05 8.97
N VAL A 102 4.49 91.89 8.38
CA VAL A 102 3.77 91.35 7.23
C VAL A 102 3.42 89.89 7.50
N VAL A 103 2.29 89.42 6.99
CA VAL A 103 1.84 88.04 7.18
C VAL A 103 1.89 87.32 5.83
N LEU A 104 2.61 86.19 5.79
CA LEU A 104 2.73 85.33 4.62
C LEU A 104 1.83 84.10 4.81
N PRO A 105 0.81 83.89 3.97
CA PRO A 105 -0.01 82.69 4.02
C PRO A 105 0.67 81.49 3.35
N VAL A 106 0.74 80.38 4.07
CA VAL A 106 1.29 79.10 3.62
C VAL A 106 0.21 78.04 3.68
N SER A 107 -0.19 77.49 2.54
CA SER A 107 -1.19 76.42 2.49
C SER A 107 -0.50 75.08 2.72
N ILE A 108 -0.94 74.36 3.76
CA ILE A 108 -0.54 73.00 4.07
C ILE A 108 -1.67 72.08 3.60
N ASN A 109 -1.34 71.13 2.73
CA ASN A 109 -2.23 70.04 2.35
C ASN A 109 -1.98 68.92 3.36
N SER A 110 -3.03 68.44 4.01
CA SER A 110 -2.91 67.29 4.89
C SER A 110 -3.24 66.04 4.11
N ASP A 111 -2.47 64.99 4.34
CA ASP A 111 -2.80 63.65 3.89
C ASP A 111 -2.95 62.67 5.07
N LEU A 112 -3.28 61.41 4.77
CA LEU A 112 -3.49 60.37 5.78
C LEU A 112 -2.33 59.37 5.79
N VAL A 113 -1.13 59.82 5.47
CA VAL A 113 0.10 59.04 5.45
C VAL A 113 1.02 59.60 6.52
N TYR A 114 1.74 58.71 7.23
CA TYR A 114 2.75 59.18 8.18
C TYR A 114 4.02 59.59 7.42
N ASP A 115 4.43 60.85 7.58
CA ASP A 115 5.74 61.35 7.18
C ASP A 115 6.74 61.30 8.35
N ASP A 116 8.04 61.19 8.07
CA ASP A 116 9.09 61.30 9.10
C ASP A 116 9.61 62.74 9.29
N GLY A 117 8.79 63.71 8.86
CA GLY A 117 9.05 65.15 8.90
C GLY A 117 9.70 65.68 7.62
N GLU A 118 8.96 66.55 6.93
CA GLU A 118 9.37 67.10 5.63
C GLU A 118 9.98 68.50 5.73
N THR A 119 10.84 68.87 4.78
CA THR A 119 11.48 70.20 4.75
C THR A 119 11.25 70.95 3.44
N PHE A 120 10.76 72.17 3.59
CA PHE A 120 10.48 73.11 2.51
C PHE A 120 11.33 74.37 2.67
N THR A 121 11.73 74.98 1.55
CA THR A 121 12.43 76.26 1.57
C THR A 121 11.51 77.39 1.13
N LEU A 122 11.39 78.41 1.97
CA LEU A 122 10.80 79.70 1.65
C LEU A 122 11.92 80.68 1.29
N THR A 123 11.91 81.14 0.03
CA THR A 123 12.86 82.14 -0.50
C THR A 123 12.18 83.47 -0.72
N ILE A 124 12.77 84.57 -0.26
CA ILE A 124 12.34 85.92 -0.60
C ILE A 124 13.00 86.33 -1.92
N ASP A 125 12.26 86.22 -3.02
CA ASP A 125 12.75 86.51 -4.37
C ASP A 125 13.06 87.99 -4.60
N SER A 126 12.20 88.87 -4.07
CA SER A 126 12.44 90.32 -4.15
C SER A 126 11.64 91.10 -3.10
N VAL A 127 12.22 92.21 -2.64
CA VAL A 127 11.59 93.12 -1.68
C VAL A 127 11.64 94.55 -2.20
N SER A 128 10.49 95.22 -2.19
CA SER A 128 10.36 96.65 -2.47
C SER A 128 9.98 97.38 -1.18
N GLY A 129 10.67 98.47 -0.85
CA GLY A 129 10.37 99.32 0.31
C GLY A 129 11.08 98.95 1.63
N LEU A 130 11.76 97.80 1.71
CA LEU A 130 12.57 97.36 2.87
C LEU A 130 13.99 96.96 2.43
N ASP A 131 14.90 96.87 3.40
CA ASP A 131 16.19 96.18 3.24
C ASP A 131 16.07 94.75 3.80
N ILE A 132 16.85 93.80 3.30
CA ILE A 132 16.83 92.38 3.74
C ILE A 132 18.25 91.89 4.03
N GLU A 133 18.41 91.11 5.10
CA GLU A 133 19.68 90.46 5.45
C GLU A 133 19.69 88.97 5.09
N ASN A 134 18.60 88.26 5.39
CA ASN A 134 18.42 86.85 5.05
C ASN A 134 17.22 86.69 4.10
N ALA A 135 17.41 85.98 3.00
CA ALA A 135 16.36 85.74 2.02
C ALA A 135 15.82 84.29 2.06
N LEU A 136 16.22 83.49 3.05
CA LEU A 136 15.92 82.05 3.11
C LEU A 136 15.43 81.67 4.51
N MET A 137 14.35 80.88 4.55
CA MET A 137 13.80 80.22 5.72
C MET A 137 13.52 78.76 5.38
N THR A 138 13.98 77.83 6.20
CA THR A 138 13.58 76.42 6.10
C THR A 138 12.35 76.18 6.98
N ILE A 139 11.29 75.65 6.41
CA ILE A 139 10.08 75.21 7.11
C ILE A 139 10.16 73.69 7.24
N THR A 140 10.10 73.18 8.46
CA THR A 140 9.95 71.74 8.73
C THR A 140 8.50 71.48 9.09
N LEU A 141 7.83 70.59 8.36
CA LEU A 141 6.53 70.05 8.71
C LEU A 141 6.76 68.76 9.51
N SER A 142 6.04 68.56 10.60
CA SER A 142 6.15 67.33 11.39
C SER A 142 4.77 66.76 11.71
N ASP A 143 4.56 65.47 11.44
CA ASP A 143 3.37 64.77 11.89
C ASP A 143 3.37 64.61 13.44
N PRO A 144 2.32 65.06 14.16
CA PRO A 144 2.25 64.93 15.61
C PRO A 144 1.90 63.52 16.12
N ARG A 145 1.52 62.58 15.25
CA ARG A 145 1.02 61.24 15.60
C ARG A 145 2.17 60.22 15.61
N THR A 146 2.01 59.14 16.38
CA THR A 146 2.96 58.02 16.43
C THR A 146 2.42 56.81 15.67
N LEU A 147 3.32 56.05 15.05
CA LEU A 147 2.95 54.78 14.42
C LEU A 147 2.74 53.69 15.47
N PRO A 148 1.66 52.89 15.37
CA PRO A 148 1.48 51.72 16.22
C PRO A 148 2.56 50.66 15.94
N GLN A 149 2.80 49.78 16.89
CA GLN A 149 3.65 48.59 16.72
C GLN A 149 2.82 47.32 16.93
N LEU A 150 3.31 46.17 16.44
CA LEU A 150 2.80 44.88 16.91
C LEU A 150 3.14 44.74 18.40
N SER A 151 2.12 44.55 19.25
CA SER A 151 2.34 44.26 20.66
C SER A 151 2.99 42.89 20.83
N SER A 152 3.71 42.66 21.93
CA SER A 152 4.26 41.33 22.26
C SER A 152 3.10 40.32 22.28
N GLN A 153 2.98 39.53 21.22
CA GLN A 153 1.87 38.62 21.03
C GLN A 153 1.92 37.55 22.13
N THR A 154 0.76 37.16 22.63
CA THR A 154 0.62 35.86 23.30
C THR A 154 0.99 34.80 22.26
N THR A 155 2.23 34.29 22.38
CA THR A 155 2.84 33.39 21.42
C THR A 155 2.05 32.10 21.40
N GLN A 156 1.45 31.79 20.24
CA GLN A 156 0.78 30.54 19.85
C GLN A 156 -0.75 30.63 19.69
N SER A 157 -1.22 30.24 18.50
CA SER A 157 -2.60 29.84 18.22
C SER A 157 -2.64 28.36 17.88
N ASP A 158 -3.66 27.66 18.35
CA ASP A 158 -3.88 26.24 18.06
C ASP A 158 -5.13 26.08 17.19
N PHE A 159 -5.01 25.36 16.08
CA PHE A 159 -6.10 25.03 15.17
C PHE A 159 -6.07 23.53 14.83
N LYS A 160 -7.15 23.03 14.24
CA LYS A 160 -7.25 21.69 13.66
C LYS A 160 -7.25 21.76 12.14
N GLU A 161 -6.85 20.68 11.46
CA GLU A 161 -6.90 20.64 10.00
C GLU A 161 -8.32 20.86 9.45
N THR A 162 -9.33 20.33 10.15
CA THR A 162 -10.77 20.56 9.86
C THR A 162 -11.29 21.99 10.03
N ASP A 163 -10.52 22.93 10.61
CA ASP A 163 -11.01 24.29 10.89
C ASP A 163 -11.17 25.13 9.59
N GLY A 164 -10.54 24.72 8.49
CA GLY A 164 -10.63 25.39 7.20
C GLY A 164 -10.09 26.82 7.25
N GLN A 165 -10.94 27.84 7.11
CA GLN A 165 -10.49 29.24 7.15
C GLN A 165 -10.52 29.80 8.58
N VAL A 166 -9.36 30.21 9.08
CA VAL A 166 -9.17 30.72 10.45
C VAL A 166 -8.58 32.13 10.47
N ASP A 167 -8.82 32.88 11.55
CA ASP A 167 -8.33 34.25 11.74
C ASP A 167 -7.27 34.31 12.86
N VAL A 168 -6.03 34.66 12.51
CA VAL A 168 -4.99 35.00 13.49
C VAL A 168 -5.06 36.48 13.82
N LYS A 169 -5.35 36.81 15.08
CA LYS A 169 -5.53 38.19 15.55
C LYS A 169 -4.28 38.71 16.25
N LEU A 170 -3.63 39.68 15.62
CA LEU A 170 -2.41 40.31 16.12
C LEU A 170 -2.71 41.68 16.71
N LYS A 171 -2.46 41.87 18.01
CA LYS A 171 -2.77 43.14 18.69
C LYS A 171 -1.75 44.23 18.39
N LEU A 172 -2.22 45.47 18.25
CA LEU A 172 -1.39 46.67 18.15
C LEU A 172 -1.14 47.28 19.54
N THR A 173 0.01 47.96 19.71
CA THR A 173 0.36 48.68 20.95
C THR A 173 -0.60 49.84 21.24
N GLU A 174 -1.15 50.44 20.19
CA GLU A 174 -2.12 51.52 20.24
C GLU A 174 -3.06 51.46 19.03
N THR A 175 -4.06 52.34 19.00
CA THR A 175 -5.01 52.40 17.88
C THR A 175 -4.33 53.06 16.68
N SER A 176 -4.40 52.45 15.49
CA SER A 176 -3.80 53.05 14.30
C SER A 176 -4.44 54.39 13.96
N PRO A 177 -3.68 55.48 13.79
CA PRO A 177 -4.21 56.75 13.31
C PRO A 177 -4.53 56.73 11.81
N TYR A 178 -3.95 55.78 11.06
CA TYR A 178 -4.01 55.74 9.59
C TYR A 178 -4.52 54.40 9.07
N ASP A 179 -4.97 54.42 7.82
CA ASP A 179 -5.05 53.21 7.00
C ASP A 179 -3.62 52.73 6.71
N GLY A 180 -3.43 51.43 6.56
CA GLY A 180 -2.11 50.88 6.25
C GLY A 180 -2.18 49.41 5.87
N TRP A 181 -1.03 48.78 5.74
CA TRP A 181 -0.94 47.36 5.42
C TRP A 181 0.28 46.71 6.07
N ILE A 182 0.22 45.39 6.21
CA ILE A 182 1.32 44.54 6.65
C ILE A 182 1.41 43.34 5.71
N ASP A 183 2.62 43.03 5.27
CA ASP A 183 2.91 41.82 4.50
C ASP A 183 3.39 40.71 5.45
N PHE A 184 2.89 39.49 5.25
CA PHE A 184 3.16 38.33 6.09
C PHE A 184 3.72 37.15 5.29
N LYS A 185 4.54 36.34 5.95
CA LYS A 185 5.07 35.08 5.44
C LYS A 185 4.76 33.95 6.42
N LEU A 186 4.22 32.84 5.93
CA LEU A 186 3.96 31.63 6.72
C LEU A 186 5.01 30.56 6.37
N GLU A 187 5.63 29.97 7.39
CA GLU A 187 6.67 28.93 7.23
C GLU A 187 6.46 27.77 8.21
N MET A 188 6.59 26.53 7.74
CA MET A 188 6.66 25.35 8.61
C MET A 188 7.97 25.36 9.40
N LEU A 189 7.91 25.17 10.71
CA LEU A 189 9.08 24.93 11.57
C LEU A 189 9.43 23.44 11.51
N ASP A 190 10.30 23.04 10.58
CA ASP A 190 10.84 21.69 10.59
C ASP A 190 12.37 21.75 10.72
N GLU A 191 12.89 21.22 11.84
CA GLU A 191 14.33 21.08 12.10
C GLU A 191 14.98 19.94 11.28
N THR A 192 14.21 19.19 10.48
CA THR A 192 14.68 17.99 9.75
C THR A 192 14.70 18.09 8.22
N LYS A 193 14.37 19.24 7.61
CA LYS A 193 14.38 19.38 6.13
C LYS A 193 15.78 19.54 5.52
N THR A 194 16.27 18.45 4.93
CA THR A 194 17.17 18.51 3.77
C THR A 194 16.36 18.36 2.48
N GLU A 195 16.24 19.48 1.75
CA GLU A 195 15.95 19.66 0.32
C GLU A 195 14.78 18.92 -0.38
N SER A 196 13.94 19.76 -1.00
CA SER A 196 13.27 19.59 -2.29
C SER A 196 12.25 18.46 -2.47
N GLY A 197 10.99 18.83 -2.24
CA GLY A 197 9.82 18.19 -2.83
C GLY A 197 8.60 18.79 -2.17
N SER A 198 7.79 19.54 -2.94
CA SER A 198 6.49 20.14 -2.58
C SER A 198 5.91 19.62 -1.26
N ASN A 199 6.25 20.33 -0.18
CA ASN A 199 5.93 20.03 1.22
C ASN A 199 4.43 19.69 1.38
N GLY A 200 4.05 18.83 2.33
CA GLY A 200 2.72 18.86 2.92
C GLY A 200 2.42 20.29 3.39
N ILE A 201 1.72 21.07 2.56
CA ILE A 201 1.30 22.43 2.91
C ILE A 201 -0.02 22.24 3.66
N GLU A 202 0.06 22.14 4.98
CA GLU A 202 -1.12 22.02 5.85
C GLU A 202 -1.84 23.37 6.02
N ALA A 203 -1.19 24.47 5.66
CA ALA A 203 -1.80 25.79 5.60
C ALA A 203 -1.23 26.65 4.47
N THR A 204 -2.12 27.24 3.66
CA THR A 204 -1.78 28.26 2.66
C THR A 204 -2.18 29.65 3.16
N LEU A 205 -1.28 30.62 2.94
CA LEU A 205 -1.59 32.02 3.14
C LEU A 205 -1.88 32.66 1.78
N ASP A 206 -3.16 32.70 1.39
CA ASP A 206 -3.59 33.48 0.24
C ASP A 206 -3.70 34.96 0.62
N ASN A 207 -2.91 35.79 -0.06
CA ASN A 207 -2.73 37.25 0.10
C ASN A 207 -1.64 37.68 1.09
N VAL A 208 -0.45 37.88 0.54
CA VAL A 208 0.76 38.41 1.22
C VAL A 208 0.64 39.90 1.58
N ARG A 209 -0.55 40.50 1.59
CA ARG A 209 -0.78 41.85 2.10
C ARG A 209 -2.12 41.95 2.81
N VAL A 210 -2.08 42.31 4.10
CA VAL A 210 -3.26 42.54 4.94
C VAL A 210 -3.42 44.04 5.18
N GLU A 211 -4.52 44.61 4.71
CA GLU A 211 -4.86 46.02 4.93
C GLU A 211 -5.59 46.23 6.27
N PHE A 212 -5.32 47.35 6.93
CA PHE A 212 -6.05 47.82 8.10
C PHE A 212 -6.52 49.26 7.92
N LYS A 213 -7.56 49.64 8.66
CA LYS A 213 -8.15 50.98 8.63
C LYS A 213 -7.75 51.81 9.84
N ALA A 214 -7.75 53.13 9.68
CA ALA A 214 -7.65 54.06 10.79
C ALA A 214 -8.70 53.70 11.87
N GLY A 215 -8.27 53.65 13.14
CA GLY A 215 -9.06 53.14 14.24
C GLY A 215 -8.85 51.66 14.57
N ALA A 216 -8.07 50.90 13.78
CA ALA A 216 -7.76 49.50 14.06
C ALA A 216 -6.95 49.34 15.36
N LYS A 217 -7.27 48.31 16.14
CA LYS A 217 -6.55 47.90 17.37
C LYS A 217 -5.91 46.52 17.25
N GLU A 218 -6.27 45.79 16.20
CA GLU A 218 -5.81 44.46 15.89
C GLU A 218 -5.74 44.30 14.38
N ILE A 219 -4.82 43.46 13.92
CA ILE A 219 -4.68 43.02 12.54
C ILE A 219 -5.21 41.59 12.48
N ILE A 220 -6.13 41.34 11.56
CA ILE A 220 -6.74 40.01 11.38
C ILE A 220 -6.12 39.40 10.13
N VAL A 221 -5.36 38.33 10.32
CA VAL A 221 -4.69 37.60 9.24
C VAL A 221 -5.50 36.33 8.94
N PRO A 222 -6.21 36.26 7.81
CA PRO A 222 -6.92 35.05 7.42
C PRO A 222 -5.92 34.00 6.92
N ILE A 223 -6.04 32.76 7.41
CA ILE A 223 -5.23 31.61 7.01
C ILE A 223 -6.17 30.50 6.55
N THR A 224 -5.85 29.87 5.43
CA THR A 224 -6.58 28.70 4.94
C THR A 224 -5.81 27.45 5.34
N ILE A 225 -6.42 26.62 6.19
CA ILE A 225 -5.91 25.31 6.60
C ILE A 225 -6.45 24.26 5.62
N ILE A 226 -5.59 23.31 5.24
CA ILE A 226 -5.88 22.24 4.29
C ILE A 226 -6.09 20.94 5.07
N ASP A 227 -7.34 20.51 5.14
CA ASP A 227 -7.76 19.21 5.65
C ASP A 227 -7.39 18.10 4.65
N ASN A 228 -6.67 17.07 5.11
CA ASN A 228 -6.22 15.96 4.29
C ASN A 228 -6.14 14.64 5.10
N ASP A 229 -6.31 13.50 4.43
CA ASP A 229 -6.26 12.17 5.07
C ASP A 229 -4.80 11.62 5.17
N ILE A 230 -3.83 12.45 5.57
CA ILE A 230 -2.42 12.04 5.75
C ILE A 230 -2.02 12.26 7.20
N TRP A 231 -1.55 11.18 7.83
CA TRP A 231 -1.06 11.24 9.19
C TRP A 231 0.34 11.86 9.28
N ASN A 232 0.46 12.96 10.03
CA ASN A 232 1.66 13.81 10.08
C ASN A 232 2.34 13.82 11.46
N GLY A 233 1.96 12.91 12.35
CA GLY A 233 2.56 12.79 13.70
C GLY A 233 1.86 13.63 14.77
N GLY A 234 0.63 14.07 14.51
CA GLY A 234 -0.29 14.65 15.49
C GLY A 234 -0.30 16.18 15.55
N THR A 235 0.84 16.86 15.70
CA THR A 235 0.85 18.33 15.75
C THR A 235 2.06 18.96 15.08
N THR A 236 1.82 19.86 14.14
CA THR A 236 2.85 20.50 13.32
C THR A 236 2.95 22.01 13.59
N PRO A 237 4.17 22.51 13.90
CA PRO A 237 4.37 23.93 14.18
C PRO A 237 4.64 24.74 12.90
N HIS A 238 3.99 25.89 12.82
CA HIS A 238 4.16 26.91 11.79
C HIS A 238 4.51 28.27 12.42
N THR A 239 5.24 29.10 11.69
CA THR A 239 5.57 30.48 12.08
C THR A 239 5.02 31.47 11.06
N LEU A 240 4.16 32.38 11.53
CA LEU A 240 3.71 33.55 10.79
C LEU A 240 4.64 34.74 11.11
N THR A 241 5.34 35.26 10.11
CA THR A 241 6.32 36.36 10.27
C THR A 241 5.85 37.60 9.53
N ALA A 242 5.79 38.75 10.22
CA ALA A 242 5.59 40.05 9.58
C ALA A 242 6.90 40.50 8.91
N ILE A 243 6.84 40.81 7.61
CA ILE A 243 8.01 41.07 6.77
C ILE A 243 8.14 42.52 6.31
N ASP A 244 7.03 43.21 6.05
CA ASP A 244 7.00 44.61 5.60
C ASP A 244 5.68 45.27 6.03
N SER A 245 5.66 46.61 6.10
CA SER A 245 4.46 47.35 6.53
C SER A 245 4.46 48.82 6.10
N GLN A 246 3.26 49.37 5.93
CA GLN A 246 3.00 50.81 5.85
C GLN A 246 2.21 51.30 7.06
N ASN A 247 2.58 52.47 7.60
CA ASN A 247 1.92 53.12 8.73
C ASN A 247 1.89 52.26 10.01
N LEU A 248 2.91 51.41 10.20
CA LEU A 248 3.10 50.55 11.37
C LEU A 248 4.59 50.20 11.53
N ILE A 249 5.04 49.98 12.77
CA ILE A 249 6.42 49.57 13.06
C ILE A 249 6.48 48.06 13.35
N ILE A 250 7.28 47.34 12.56
CA ILE A 250 7.67 45.95 12.83
C ILE A 250 9.05 45.96 13.50
N THR A 251 9.12 45.51 14.75
CA THR A 251 10.40 45.38 15.46
C THR A 251 10.86 43.92 15.35
N GLY A 252 12.08 43.67 14.88
CA GLY A 252 12.57 42.30 14.67
C GLY A 252 12.68 41.47 15.96
N GLY A 253 12.56 40.15 15.83
CA GLY A 253 12.69 39.19 16.94
C GLY A 253 11.35 38.55 17.33
N ALA A 254 11.17 38.17 18.60
CA ALA A 254 9.93 37.51 19.03
C ALA A 254 8.65 38.37 18.86
N VAL A 255 8.78 39.65 18.55
CA VAL A 255 7.67 40.59 18.39
C VAL A 255 7.06 40.54 16.98
N ASN A 256 7.81 40.10 15.97
CA ASN A 256 7.32 40.01 14.58
C ASN A 256 6.94 38.59 14.14
N THR A 257 6.94 37.62 15.05
CA THR A 257 6.61 36.21 14.77
C THR A 257 5.43 35.74 15.64
N HIS A 258 4.54 34.94 15.06
CA HIS A 258 3.45 34.25 15.77
C HIS A 258 3.49 32.76 15.45
N GLU A 259 3.48 31.91 16.48
CA GLU A 259 3.44 30.46 16.32
C GLU A 259 2.00 29.99 16.06
N ILE A 260 1.85 29.03 15.17
CA ILE A 260 0.59 28.36 14.87
C ILE A 260 0.85 26.87 15.01
N LYS A 261 0.06 26.15 15.81
CA LYS A 261 0.08 24.69 15.83
C LYS A 261 -1.18 24.16 15.15
N LEU A 262 -0.97 23.29 14.17
CA LEU A 262 -2.05 22.55 13.54
C LEU A 262 -2.07 21.15 14.16
N THR A 263 -3.23 20.75 14.68
CA THR A 263 -3.45 19.39 15.16
C THR A 263 -4.10 18.60 14.05
N ASP A 264 -3.41 17.54 13.65
CA ASP A 264 -3.86 16.51 12.73
C ASP A 264 -5.09 15.80 13.34
N ASP A 265 -6.18 15.68 12.57
CA ASP A 265 -7.39 14.99 13.00
C ASP A 265 -7.47 13.54 12.54
N ASP A 266 -6.45 13.04 11.82
CA ASP A 266 -6.20 11.62 11.64
C ASP A 266 -5.65 11.03 12.96
N GLU A 267 -6.46 11.01 14.02
CA GLU A 267 -6.00 10.69 15.39
C GLU A 267 -5.47 9.25 15.55
N ASN A 268 -5.66 8.36 14.57
CA ASN A 268 -5.22 6.97 14.62
C ASN A 268 -4.03 6.73 13.69
N TYR A 269 -3.07 5.93 14.15
CA TYR A 269 -2.04 5.40 13.26
C TYR A 269 -2.69 4.68 12.07
N PRO A 270 -2.15 4.82 10.84
CA PRO A 270 -2.63 4.02 9.73
C PRO A 270 -2.45 2.55 10.05
N THR A 271 -3.47 1.78 9.75
CA THR A 271 -3.45 0.32 9.88
C THR A 271 -3.02 -0.30 8.56
N VAL A 272 -2.19 -1.34 8.62
CA VAL A 272 -1.82 -2.13 7.44
C VAL A 272 -2.55 -3.47 7.41
N SER A 273 -3.14 -3.80 6.28
CA SER A 273 -3.78 -5.09 6.05
C SER A 273 -3.81 -5.47 4.57
N PHE A 274 -4.14 -6.73 4.30
CA PHE A 274 -4.64 -7.11 2.98
C PHE A 274 -6.08 -6.61 2.81
N GLU A 275 -6.55 -6.50 1.56
CA GLU A 275 -7.91 -6.03 1.25
C GLU A 275 -8.99 -6.90 1.92
N THR A 276 -8.78 -8.22 1.95
CA THR A 276 -9.64 -9.22 2.59
C THR A 276 -8.84 -10.48 2.88
N GLU A 277 -9.29 -11.32 3.83
CA GLU A 277 -8.85 -12.72 4.05
C GLU A 277 -9.16 -13.67 2.86
N LYS A 278 -9.41 -13.12 1.67
CA LYS A 278 -9.91 -13.89 0.54
C LYS A 278 -8.85 -14.87 0.03
N ILE A 279 -9.31 -16.10 -0.17
CA ILE A 279 -8.66 -17.15 -0.92
C ILE A 279 -8.77 -16.78 -2.40
N ASP A 280 -7.65 -16.45 -3.04
CA ASP A 280 -7.61 -16.23 -4.49
C ASP A 280 -6.97 -17.42 -5.19
N THR A 281 -7.51 -17.78 -6.36
CA THR A 281 -6.98 -18.87 -7.19
C THR A 281 -6.08 -18.31 -8.27
N LEU A 282 -4.86 -18.84 -8.38
CA LEU A 282 -3.85 -18.45 -9.35
C LEU A 282 -3.52 -19.64 -10.24
N THR A 283 -4.04 -19.63 -11.47
CA THR A 283 -3.72 -20.67 -12.46
C THR A 283 -2.23 -20.61 -12.85
N GLU A 284 -1.61 -21.77 -13.05
CA GLU A 284 -0.24 -21.86 -13.54
C GLU A 284 0.02 -21.03 -14.81
N GLY A 285 1.22 -20.47 -14.90
CA GLY A 285 1.62 -19.55 -15.97
C GLY A 285 1.01 -18.15 -15.87
N SER A 286 0.27 -17.85 -14.80
CA SER A 286 -0.35 -16.55 -14.57
C SER A 286 0.31 -15.79 -13.42
N LYS A 287 0.11 -14.47 -13.42
CA LYS A 287 0.57 -13.56 -12.37
C LYS A 287 -0.60 -13.02 -11.57
N TYR A 288 -0.39 -12.79 -10.29
CA TYR A 288 -1.34 -12.20 -9.37
C TYR A 288 -0.66 -11.13 -8.51
N GLN A 289 -1.34 -10.01 -8.31
CA GLN A 289 -0.85 -8.91 -7.49
C GLN A 289 -1.64 -8.87 -6.18
N VAL A 290 -0.98 -9.21 -5.08
CA VAL A 290 -1.54 -9.12 -3.74
C VAL A 290 -1.40 -7.69 -3.26
N ALA A 291 -2.52 -6.98 -3.09
CA ALA A 291 -2.53 -5.63 -2.55
C ALA A 291 -2.28 -5.63 -1.02
N VAL A 292 -1.23 -4.94 -0.60
CA VAL A 292 -0.98 -4.53 0.79
C VAL A 292 -1.47 -3.08 0.91
N ILE A 293 -2.36 -2.82 1.86
CA ILE A 293 -3.12 -1.56 1.94
C ILE A 293 -2.87 -0.91 3.30
N LEU A 294 -2.57 0.39 3.29
CA LEU A 294 -2.65 1.28 4.45
C LEU A 294 -4.04 1.93 4.48
N SER A 295 -4.65 2.05 5.66
CA SER A 295 -5.98 2.65 5.81
C SER A 295 -6.05 4.12 5.36
N HIS A 296 -4.92 4.83 5.42
CA HIS A 296 -4.73 6.19 4.90
C HIS A 296 -3.23 6.46 4.71
N GLY A 297 -2.88 7.61 4.13
CA GLY A 297 -1.50 7.95 3.78
C GLY A 297 -0.66 8.33 4.99
N LEU A 298 0.67 8.29 4.81
CA LEU A 298 1.66 8.79 5.76
C LEU A 298 2.48 9.90 5.10
N GLU A 299 2.83 10.97 5.81
CA GLU A 299 3.73 12.00 5.26
C GLU A 299 5.16 11.45 5.12
N PHE A 300 5.56 10.55 6.01
CA PHE A 300 6.84 9.84 5.93
C PHE A 300 6.62 8.37 5.59
N GLY A 301 7.35 7.88 4.59
CA GLY A 301 7.27 6.49 4.16
C GLY A 301 7.53 5.49 5.29
N THR A 302 7.10 4.24 5.08
CA THR A 302 7.21 3.16 6.06
C THR A 302 7.56 1.85 5.37
N ASN A 303 8.22 0.94 6.09
CA ASN A 303 8.46 -0.41 5.61
C ASN A 303 7.58 -1.40 6.39
N VAL A 304 6.81 -2.19 5.66
CA VAL A 304 5.93 -3.21 6.22
C VAL A 304 6.61 -4.58 6.07
N PRO A 305 7.03 -5.21 7.17
CA PRO A 305 7.60 -6.54 7.13
C PRO A 305 6.54 -7.62 6.90
N PHE A 306 6.89 -8.62 6.11
CA PHE A 306 6.07 -9.80 5.85
C PHE A 306 6.94 -11.06 5.70
N HIS A 307 6.35 -12.24 5.82
CA HIS A 307 7.00 -13.50 5.48
C HIS A 307 6.05 -14.45 4.76
N PHE A 308 6.61 -15.54 4.22
CA PHE A 308 5.84 -16.72 3.84
C PHE A 308 5.79 -17.72 5.00
N SER A 309 4.62 -18.32 5.21
CA SER A 309 4.47 -19.50 6.07
C SER A 309 4.50 -20.78 5.25
N SER A 310 4.61 -21.94 5.93
CA SER A 310 4.56 -23.24 5.27
C SER A 310 3.20 -23.46 4.59
N GLY A 311 3.13 -23.15 3.29
CA GLY A 311 2.10 -23.63 2.39
C GLY A 311 2.40 -25.07 1.92
N THR A 312 1.62 -25.56 0.96
CA THR A 312 1.89 -26.85 0.30
C THR A 312 2.68 -26.70 -1.00
N ALA A 313 2.76 -25.49 -1.57
CA ALA A 313 3.53 -25.23 -2.78
C ALA A 313 5.05 -25.30 -2.49
N SER A 314 5.78 -25.96 -3.38
CA SER A 314 7.25 -25.94 -3.43
C SER A 314 7.77 -24.57 -3.85
N LEU A 315 9.02 -24.27 -3.51
CA LEU A 315 9.70 -23.04 -3.95
C LEU A 315 9.94 -23.03 -5.47
N ASP A 316 9.86 -24.21 -6.10
CA ASP A 316 10.00 -24.35 -7.54
C ASP A 316 8.71 -23.96 -8.30
N ASP A 317 7.56 -23.78 -7.63
CA ASP A 317 6.26 -23.66 -8.32
C ASP A 317 5.84 -22.19 -8.50
N TYR A 318 6.54 -21.25 -7.86
CA TYR A 318 6.21 -19.83 -7.98
C TYR A 318 7.44 -18.91 -7.98
N LEU A 319 7.23 -17.68 -8.44
CA LEU A 319 8.16 -16.56 -8.32
C LEU A 319 7.51 -15.44 -7.53
N ILE A 320 8.31 -14.72 -6.75
CA ILE A 320 7.87 -13.56 -5.97
C ILE A 320 8.66 -12.33 -6.39
N ASN A 321 7.94 -11.27 -6.74
CA ASN A 321 8.52 -9.97 -7.00
C ASN A 321 7.85 -8.90 -6.13
N VAL A 322 8.66 -8.12 -5.43
CA VAL A 322 8.20 -6.95 -4.67
C VAL A 322 9.07 -5.77 -5.06
N ASP A 323 8.45 -4.69 -5.54
CA ASP A 323 9.12 -3.46 -5.95
C ASP A 323 10.29 -3.67 -6.93
N GLY A 324 10.17 -4.66 -7.82
CA GLY A 324 11.20 -4.99 -8.81
C GLY A 324 12.33 -5.88 -8.27
N TYR A 325 12.31 -6.25 -6.99
CA TYR A 325 13.22 -7.22 -6.40
C TYR A 325 12.62 -8.63 -6.44
N ASP A 326 13.41 -9.58 -6.96
CA ASP A 326 13.04 -10.99 -7.01
C ASP A 326 13.41 -11.67 -5.69
N TYR A 327 12.39 -12.08 -4.94
CA TYR A 327 12.52 -12.77 -3.64
C TYR A 327 12.41 -14.29 -3.77
N SER A 328 12.42 -14.85 -4.98
CA SER A 328 12.14 -16.29 -5.20
C SER A 328 13.14 -17.23 -4.54
N SER A 329 14.35 -16.76 -4.17
CA SER A 329 15.34 -17.52 -3.40
C SER A 329 15.21 -17.39 -1.88
N ASP A 330 14.43 -16.42 -1.41
CA ASP A 330 14.31 -16.02 0.01
C ASP A 330 12.97 -16.48 0.63
N THR A 331 12.20 -17.25 -0.13
CA THR A 331 10.87 -17.78 0.22
C THR A 331 10.88 -18.90 1.26
N ASN A 332 12.03 -19.23 1.85
CA ASN A 332 12.09 -20.16 2.98
C ASN A 332 11.12 -19.70 4.10
N PRO A 333 10.26 -20.60 4.63
CA PRO A 333 9.28 -20.24 5.63
C PRO A 333 9.91 -19.49 6.82
N GLY A 334 9.38 -18.29 7.11
CA GLY A 334 9.85 -17.43 8.20
C GLY A 334 11.01 -16.47 7.88
N THR A 335 11.47 -16.38 6.63
CA THR A 335 12.38 -15.30 6.20
C THR A 335 11.63 -13.97 6.15
N ASN A 336 12.13 -12.96 6.84
CA ASN A 336 11.50 -11.63 6.87
C ASN A 336 11.89 -10.83 5.62
N MET A 337 10.87 -10.40 4.87
CA MET A 337 10.98 -9.46 3.76
C MET A 337 10.31 -8.14 4.14
N GLY A 338 10.47 -7.11 3.30
CA GLY A 338 9.85 -5.81 3.50
C GLY A 338 9.28 -5.24 2.21
N ILE A 339 8.13 -4.57 2.32
CA ILE A 339 7.55 -3.74 1.27
C ILE A 339 7.54 -2.29 1.74
N SER A 340 8.11 -1.38 0.95
CA SER A 340 8.34 0.02 1.35
C SER A 340 7.31 0.93 0.70
N PHE A 341 6.49 1.59 1.51
CA PHE A 341 5.58 2.64 1.09
C PHE A 341 6.30 3.99 1.14
N GLU A 342 6.26 4.72 0.04
CA GLU A 342 6.71 6.11 0.00
C GLU A 342 5.67 7.04 0.63
N SER A 343 6.05 8.31 0.82
CA SER A 343 5.14 9.35 1.30
C SER A 343 3.82 9.35 0.48
N LYS A 344 2.68 9.34 1.18
CA LYS A 344 1.32 9.40 0.63
C LYS A 344 0.87 8.16 -0.14
N GLU A 345 1.70 7.13 -0.25
CA GLU A 345 1.27 5.85 -0.84
C GLU A 345 0.37 5.09 0.13
N THR A 346 -0.74 4.55 -0.37
CA THR A 346 -1.69 3.74 0.42
C THR A 346 -1.81 2.30 -0.04
N VAL A 347 -1.29 1.96 -1.23
CA VAL A 347 -1.35 0.59 -1.76
C VAL A 347 -0.04 0.22 -2.44
N LYS A 348 0.47 -0.97 -2.09
CA LYS A 348 1.62 -1.61 -2.75
C LYS A 348 1.29 -3.07 -3.06
N TYR A 349 2.04 -3.66 -3.98
CA TYR A 349 1.74 -5.00 -4.48
C TYR A 349 2.90 -5.97 -4.27
N ILE A 350 2.56 -7.15 -3.78
CA ILE A 350 3.41 -8.34 -3.86
C ILE A 350 2.96 -9.10 -5.12
N GLU A 351 3.82 -9.16 -6.14
CA GLU A 351 3.55 -9.93 -7.35
C GLU A 351 3.95 -11.39 -7.12
N VAL A 352 3.00 -12.29 -7.36
CA VAL A 352 3.16 -13.75 -7.30
C VAL A 352 2.91 -14.30 -8.70
N GLU A 353 3.86 -15.04 -9.23
CA GLU A 353 3.72 -15.74 -10.51
C GLU A 353 3.75 -17.24 -10.25
N ALA A 354 2.69 -17.95 -10.63
CA ALA A 354 2.70 -19.42 -10.62
C ALA A 354 3.44 -19.87 -11.88
N LYS A 355 4.51 -20.66 -11.71
CA LYS A 355 5.26 -21.21 -12.83
C LYS A 355 4.38 -22.22 -13.55
N ASN A 356 4.48 -22.23 -14.87
CA ASN A 356 4.01 -23.37 -15.64
C ASN A 356 5.22 -24.28 -15.82
N ASP A 357 5.32 -25.28 -14.95
CA ASP A 357 6.14 -26.43 -15.24
C ASP A 357 5.24 -27.51 -15.85
N ASN A 358 5.81 -28.51 -16.52
CA ASN A 358 4.99 -29.57 -17.12
C ASN A 358 4.87 -30.74 -16.12
N VAL A 359 4.82 -30.45 -14.83
CA VAL A 359 4.70 -31.43 -13.76
C VAL A 359 3.24 -31.48 -13.34
N ASN A 360 2.65 -32.68 -13.39
CA ASN A 360 1.26 -32.83 -12.96
C ASN A 360 1.21 -32.87 -11.43
N GLU A 361 0.76 -31.78 -10.82
CA GLU A 361 0.73 -31.60 -9.36
C GLU A 361 -0.69 -31.47 -8.80
N GLY A 362 -0.81 -31.64 -7.48
CA GLY A 362 -2.04 -31.41 -6.73
C GLY A 362 -2.33 -29.93 -6.58
N GLY A 363 -3.52 -29.57 -6.08
CA GLY A 363 -3.78 -28.17 -5.71
C GLY A 363 -2.89 -27.75 -4.55
N GLU A 364 -2.29 -26.58 -4.66
CA GLU A 364 -1.30 -26.09 -3.71
C GLU A 364 -1.64 -24.71 -3.14
N THR A 365 -1.00 -24.33 -2.04
CA THR A 365 -1.24 -23.05 -1.39
C THR A 365 0.04 -22.29 -1.10
N ILE A 366 0.02 -20.97 -1.34
CA ILE A 366 1.00 -20.00 -0.87
C ILE A 366 0.35 -19.18 0.25
N ILE A 367 1.05 -19.02 1.38
CA ILE A 367 0.54 -18.29 2.56
C ILE A 367 1.49 -17.13 2.87
N ILE A 368 0.96 -15.90 2.85
CA ILE A 368 1.69 -14.66 3.13
C ILE A 368 1.16 -14.05 4.44
N ASN A 369 2.05 -13.68 5.36
CA ASN A 369 1.67 -13.01 6.60
C ASN A 369 2.40 -11.68 6.77
N LEU A 370 1.66 -10.64 7.15
CA LEU A 370 2.21 -9.38 7.64
C LEU A 370 2.66 -9.54 9.11
N LEU A 371 3.79 -8.95 9.49
CA LEU A 371 4.37 -9.10 10.83
C LEU A 371 3.98 -7.95 11.75
N ALA A 372 2.82 -8.10 12.42
CA ALA A 372 2.26 -7.10 13.32
C ALA A 372 3.22 -6.67 14.46
N ASP A 373 4.06 -7.58 14.95
CA ASP A 373 5.02 -7.33 16.04
C ASP A 373 6.31 -6.63 15.58
N GLN A 374 6.50 -6.46 14.27
CA GLN A 374 7.67 -5.83 13.66
C GLN A 374 7.34 -4.56 12.89
N LEU A 375 6.10 -4.08 12.95
CA LEU A 375 5.70 -2.83 12.31
C LEU A 375 6.48 -1.64 12.87
N SER A 376 6.70 -0.66 12.00
CA SER A 376 7.28 0.63 12.40
C SER A 376 6.33 1.36 13.36
N SER A 377 6.87 2.21 14.24
CA SER A 377 6.09 2.89 15.30
C SER A 377 5.02 3.87 14.80
N ASN A 378 4.94 4.10 13.50
CA ASN A 378 3.97 4.97 12.83
C ASN A 378 2.86 4.18 12.10
N VAL A 379 2.80 2.85 12.24
CA VAL A 379 1.80 1.98 11.59
C VAL A 379 1.31 0.94 12.59
N GLU A 380 0.00 0.68 12.59
CA GLU A 380 -0.62 -0.38 13.38
C GLU A 380 -1.07 -1.56 12.50
N ALA A 381 -1.34 -2.70 13.12
CA ALA A 381 -1.84 -3.87 12.41
C ALA A 381 -3.36 -3.75 12.18
N GLY A 382 -3.80 -3.94 10.94
CA GLY A 382 -5.22 -4.01 10.60
C GLY A 382 -5.83 -5.39 10.83
N GLU A 383 -7.05 -5.60 10.33
CA GLU A 383 -7.81 -6.84 10.57
C GLU A 383 -7.25 -8.04 9.80
N HIS A 384 -6.86 -7.86 8.53
CA HIS A 384 -6.47 -8.95 7.63
C HIS A 384 -4.95 -9.02 7.46
N LEU A 385 -4.29 -9.85 8.27
CA LEU A 385 -2.83 -9.99 8.26
C LEU A 385 -2.33 -11.22 7.50
N THR A 386 -3.22 -12.09 7.04
CA THR A 386 -2.88 -13.31 6.31
C THR A 386 -3.57 -13.33 4.94
N LYS A 387 -2.80 -13.68 3.91
CA LYS A 387 -3.30 -13.93 2.55
C LYS A 387 -3.00 -15.36 2.13
N ILE A 388 -3.99 -16.03 1.58
CA ILE A 388 -3.86 -17.38 1.03
C ILE A 388 -4.12 -17.33 -0.47
N ILE A 389 -3.18 -17.84 -1.26
CA ILE A 389 -3.32 -18.03 -2.70
C ILE A 389 -3.34 -19.54 -2.96
N ILE A 390 -4.29 -20.02 -3.76
CA ILE A 390 -4.38 -21.41 -4.20
C ILE A 390 -3.90 -21.50 -5.64
N ILE A 391 -2.89 -22.31 -5.90
CA ILE A 391 -2.54 -22.75 -7.24
C ILE A 391 -3.35 -24.02 -7.51
N PRO A 392 -4.35 -24.01 -8.40
CA PRO A 392 -5.09 -25.21 -8.72
C PRO A 392 -4.17 -26.17 -9.46
N GLY A 393 -4.10 -27.41 -9.00
CA GLY A 393 -3.24 -28.42 -9.61
C GLY A 393 -3.78 -28.93 -10.94
N ASP A 394 -2.88 -29.52 -11.71
CA ASP A 394 -3.15 -30.14 -13.01
C ASP A 394 -3.81 -31.52 -12.90
N ILE A 395 -3.68 -32.17 -11.74
CA ILE A 395 -4.31 -33.47 -11.52
C ILE A 395 -5.82 -33.32 -11.24
N LYS A 396 -6.60 -34.19 -11.88
CA LYS A 396 -8.05 -34.27 -11.80
C LYS A 396 -8.49 -35.71 -11.59
N MET A 397 -9.72 -35.88 -11.08
CA MET A 397 -10.32 -37.21 -10.97
C MET A 397 -10.52 -37.82 -12.36
N ASN A 398 -10.48 -39.14 -12.44
CA ASN A 398 -10.85 -39.80 -13.68
C ASN A 398 -12.36 -39.70 -13.88
N ASP A 399 -12.74 -39.73 -15.15
CA ASP A 399 -14.11 -39.96 -15.53
C ASP A 399 -14.58 -41.37 -15.16
N SER A 400 -15.88 -41.57 -15.00
CA SER A 400 -16.46 -42.87 -14.63
C SER A 400 -16.21 -43.94 -15.71
N GLY A 401 -16.09 -43.49 -16.98
CA GLY A 401 -15.99 -44.34 -18.16
C GLY A 401 -17.34 -44.76 -18.75
N VAL A 402 -18.47 -44.22 -18.27
CA VAL A 402 -19.81 -44.45 -18.83
C VAL A 402 -20.12 -43.41 -19.91
N THR A 403 -20.00 -43.79 -21.18
CA THR A 403 -20.38 -42.92 -22.32
C THR A 403 -21.83 -43.11 -22.78
N ASP A 404 -22.54 -44.06 -22.19
CA ASP A 404 -23.81 -44.59 -22.67
C ASP A 404 -25.01 -44.04 -21.89
N PHE A 405 -26.14 -43.81 -22.57
CA PHE A 405 -27.37 -43.33 -21.94
C PHE A 405 -28.44 -44.42 -21.78
N LEU A 406 -29.17 -44.36 -20.65
CA LEU A 406 -30.35 -45.17 -20.36
C LEU A 406 -31.64 -44.38 -20.64
N LYS A 407 -32.63 -45.07 -21.22
CA LYS A 407 -33.95 -44.49 -21.55
C LYS A 407 -35.10 -45.07 -20.72
N ASP A 408 -34.89 -46.20 -20.06
CA ASP A 408 -35.85 -46.85 -19.17
C ASP A 408 -35.08 -47.65 -18.11
N VAL A 409 -35.40 -47.43 -16.83
CA VAL A 409 -34.81 -48.16 -15.70
C VAL A 409 -35.12 -49.67 -15.74
N ASN A 410 -36.12 -50.09 -16.51
CA ASN A 410 -36.50 -51.50 -16.68
C ASN A 410 -35.90 -52.14 -17.93
N ASP A 411 -35.28 -51.35 -18.82
CA ASP A 411 -34.63 -51.84 -20.05
C ASP A 411 -33.12 -51.63 -20.02
N ILE A 412 -32.49 -52.16 -18.96
CA ILE A 412 -31.04 -52.27 -18.83
C ILE A 412 -30.48 -53.28 -19.87
N SER A 413 -31.30 -53.90 -20.73
CA SER A 413 -30.86 -54.85 -21.76
C SER A 413 -30.82 -54.30 -23.19
N ALA A 414 -31.51 -53.18 -23.47
CA ALA A 414 -31.46 -52.54 -24.78
C ALA A 414 -30.08 -51.96 -25.09
N SER A 415 -29.73 -51.93 -26.38
CA SER A 415 -28.52 -51.26 -26.87
C SER A 415 -28.46 -49.84 -26.30
N PRO A 416 -27.33 -49.43 -25.70
CA PRO A 416 -27.18 -48.09 -25.18
C PRO A 416 -27.45 -47.05 -26.26
N PHE A 417 -28.10 -45.95 -25.88
CA PHE A 417 -28.35 -44.85 -26.82
C PHE A 417 -27.09 -43.99 -26.90
N PRO A 418 -26.66 -43.56 -28.10
CA PRO A 418 -25.46 -42.74 -28.28
C PRO A 418 -25.70 -41.25 -28.01
N LEU A 419 -26.94 -40.85 -27.68
CA LEU A 419 -27.32 -39.45 -27.45
C LEU A 419 -28.21 -39.35 -26.20
N SER A 420 -28.00 -38.28 -25.44
CA SER A 420 -28.77 -38.00 -24.24
C SER A 420 -30.28 -37.91 -24.50
N PRO A 421 -31.12 -38.67 -23.76
CA PRO A 421 -32.57 -38.55 -23.80
C PRO A 421 -33.06 -37.28 -23.07
N GLN A 422 -33.86 -36.45 -23.75
CA GLN A 422 -34.47 -35.26 -23.13
C GLN A 422 -35.36 -35.56 -21.92
N ASP A 423 -35.97 -36.75 -21.86
CA ASP A 423 -36.84 -37.17 -20.75
C ASP A 423 -36.05 -37.59 -19.49
N TYR A 424 -34.74 -37.81 -19.63
CA TYR A 424 -33.84 -38.24 -18.56
C TYR A 424 -32.49 -37.50 -18.62
N PRO A 425 -32.48 -36.18 -18.35
CA PRO A 425 -31.26 -35.37 -18.36
C PRO A 425 -30.42 -35.58 -17.08
N ASN A 426 -29.16 -35.14 -17.13
CA ASN A 426 -28.08 -35.29 -16.16
C ASN A 426 -27.63 -36.75 -15.94
N GLN A 427 -27.57 -37.52 -17.03
CA GLN A 427 -26.92 -38.83 -16.99
C GLN A 427 -25.40 -38.69 -17.09
N ASP A 428 -24.68 -39.71 -16.61
CA ASP A 428 -23.22 -39.67 -16.47
C ASP A 428 -22.51 -39.30 -17.79
N GLY A 429 -22.88 -39.91 -18.92
CA GLY A 429 -22.31 -39.58 -20.23
C GLY A 429 -22.61 -38.16 -20.75
N GLU A 430 -23.32 -37.30 -20.03
CA GLU A 430 -23.52 -35.87 -20.36
C GLU A 430 -22.52 -34.95 -19.66
N SER A 431 -21.65 -35.47 -18.80
CA SER A 431 -20.74 -34.66 -17.97
C SER A 431 -19.48 -35.43 -17.67
N GLY A 432 -18.33 -34.80 -17.87
CA GLY A 432 -17.06 -35.47 -17.65
C GLY A 432 -15.98 -34.98 -18.59
N LEU A 433 -14.84 -35.66 -18.56
CA LEU A 433 -13.71 -35.45 -19.45
C LEU A 433 -13.97 -36.02 -20.85
N ASP A 434 -14.99 -36.85 -21.02
CA ASP A 434 -15.37 -37.50 -22.28
C ASP A 434 -16.27 -36.65 -23.20
N VAL A 435 -16.88 -35.57 -22.71
CA VAL A 435 -17.89 -34.77 -23.43
C VAL A 435 -17.32 -33.92 -24.58
N ASP A 436 -16.27 -33.14 -24.32
CA ASP A 436 -15.79 -32.12 -25.27
C ASP A 436 -14.62 -32.59 -26.15
N ASN A 437 -13.82 -33.55 -25.69
CA ASN A 437 -12.61 -34.04 -26.36
C ASN A 437 -12.34 -35.53 -26.07
N LEU A 438 -13.21 -36.41 -26.59
CA LEU A 438 -13.02 -37.86 -26.47
C LEU A 438 -11.80 -38.35 -27.26
N ASN A 439 -10.67 -38.52 -26.59
CA ASN A 439 -9.51 -39.26 -27.09
C ASN A 439 -9.45 -40.62 -26.40
N ASN A 440 -9.60 -41.71 -27.18
CA ASN A 440 -9.54 -43.07 -26.67
C ASN A 440 -8.23 -43.82 -27.01
N SER A 441 -7.19 -43.11 -27.44
CA SER A 441 -5.93 -43.74 -27.88
C SER A 441 -5.11 -44.29 -26.71
N ASP A 442 -5.07 -43.54 -25.60
CA ASP A 442 -4.25 -43.82 -24.42
C ASP A 442 -5.08 -44.09 -23.16
N GLY A 443 -6.40 -44.19 -23.29
CA GLY A 443 -7.36 -44.50 -22.22
C GLY A 443 -8.78 -44.51 -22.77
N HIS A 444 -9.78 -44.82 -21.96
CA HIS A 444 -11.18 -44.88 -22.41
C HIS A 444 -11.99 -43.77 -21.74
N ALA A 445 -12.80 -43.05 -22.53
CA ALA A 445 -13.85 -42.14 -22.05
C ALA A 445 -13.32 -41.14 -21.02
N GLY A 446 -12.47 -40.22 -21.47
CA GLY A 446 -11.92 -39.16 -20.62
C GLY A 446 -10.74 -39.58 -19.73
N ARG A 447 -10.37 -40.86 -19.73
CA ARG A 447 -9.16 -41.38 -19.07
C ARG A 447 -7.93 -41.26 -19.99
N SER A 448 -6.76 -41.02 -19.42
CA SER A 448 -5.48 -40.96 -20.15
C SER A 448 -4.37 -41.65 -19.34
N TYR A 449 -3.64 -42.55 -19.99
CA TYR A 449 -2.58 -43.34 -19.37
C TYR A 449 -1.27 -43.28 -20.16
N SER A 450 -0.16 -43.48 -19.46
CA SER A 450 1.17 -43.65 -20.04
C SER A 450 1.84 -44.87 -19.45
N LYS A 451 2.61 -45.59 -20.26
CA LYS A 451 3.37 -46.75 -19.81
C LYS A 451 4.73 -46.30 -19.30
N LEU A 452 5.26 -46.96 -18.27
CA LEU A 452 6.59 -46.69 -17.75
C LEU A 452 7.49 -47.92 -17.87
N ASP A 453 8.77 -47.72 -18.17
CA ASP A 453 9.78 -48.77 -18.04
C ASP A 453 10.20 -49.00 -16.57
N TYR A 454 11.13 -49.93 -16.34
CA TYR A 454 11.62 -50.24 -14.98
C TYR A 454 12.27 -49.05 -14.28
N ALA A 455 12.85 -48.10 -15.04
CA ALA A 455 13.49 -46.90 -14.49
C ALA A 455 12.50 -45.74 -14.31
N GLY A 456 11.24 -45.88 -14.74
CA GLY A 456 10.22 -44.85 -14.63
C GLY A 456 10.14 -43.92 -15.84
N ASN A 457 10.85 -44.21 -16.94
CA ASN A 457 10.75 -43.38 -18.15
C ASN A 457 9.41 -43.61 -18.84
N VAL A 458 8.80 -42.52 -19.30
CA VAL A 458 7.56 -42.58 -20.08
C VAL A 458 7.80 -43.25 -21.43
N LEU A 459 6.98 -44.25 -21.72
CA LEU A 459 6.92 -44.98 -22.97
C LEU A 459 5.63 -44.64 -23.72
N SER A 460 5.60 -44.96 -25.01
CA SER A 460 4.37 -44.91 -25.80
C SER A 460 3.28 -45.80 -25.20
N HIS A 461 2.01 -45.37 -25.30
CA HIS A 461 0.84 -46.14 -24.84
C HIS A 461 0.73 -47.52 -25.51
N ASP A 462 1.29 -47.67 -26.72
CA ASP A 462 1.31 -48.93 -27.47
C ASP A 462 2.52 -49.83 -27.16
N SER A 463 3.40 -49.45 -26.22
CA SER A 463 4.57 -50.27 -25.87
C SER A 463 4.14 -51.64 -25.32
N ALA A 464 4.71 -52.73 -25.87
CA ALA A 464 4.45 -54.09 -25.39
C ALA A 464 5.20 -54.39 -24.07
N ASP A 465 6.37 -53.79 -23.91
CA ASP A 465 7.24 -53.94 -22.74
C ASP A 465 7.11 -52.69 -21.86
N TYR A 466 6.61 -52.88 -20.65
CA TYR A 466 6.39 -51.86 -19.62
C TYR A 466 6.23 -52.52 -18.25
N GLU A 467 6.52 -51.76 -17.18
CA GLU A 467 6.49 -52.24 -15.79
C GLU A 467 5.42 -51.53 -14.94
N CYS A 468 5.03 -50.31 -15.29
CA CYS A 468 3.98 -49.56 -14.57
C CYS A 468 3.10 -48.76 -15.52
N ILE A 469 1.98 -48.27 -14.97
CA ILE A 469 1.01 -47.43 -15.66
C ILE A 469 0.90 -46.11 -14.92
N LYS A 470 1.26 -45.00 -15.54
CA LYS A 470 0.94 -43.65 -15.05
C LYS A 470 -0.45 -43.27 -15.53
N ASP A 471 -1.31 -42.87 -14.63
CA ASP A 471 -2.55 -42.17 -14.94
C ASP A 471 -2.25 -40.67 -15.05
N ASN A 472 -2.45 -40.12 -16.24
CA ASN A 472 -2.10 -38.72 -16.53
C ASN A 472 -3.13 -37.74 -15.96
N ASN A 473 -4.37 -38.18 -15.71
CA ASN A 473 -5.37 -37.34 -15.07
C ASN A 473 -5.07 -37.21 -13.59
N THR A 474 -4.86 -38.34 -12.90
CA THR A 474 -4.74 -38.33 -11.43
C THR A 474 -3.30 -38.18 -10.93
N GLY A 475 -2.33 -38.33 -11.82
CA GLY A 475 -0.90 -38.39 -11.48
C GLY A 475 -0.47 -39.69 -10.80
N VAL A 476 -1.40 -40.60 -10.50
CA VAL A 476 -1.12 -41.85 -9.79
C VAL A 476 -0.37 -42.81 -10.71
N VAL A 477 0.69 -43.45 -10.20
CA VAL A 477 1.38 -44.55 -10.88
C VAL A 477 0.95 -45.87 -10.28
N TRP A 478 0.43 -46.76 -11.11
CA TRP A 478 -0.03 -48.10 -10.76
C TRP A 478 1.00 -49.16 -11.13
N GLU A 479 1.14 -50.14 -10.24
CA GLU A 479 1.93 -51.33 -10.50
C GLU A 479 1.29 -52.20 -11.60
N ARG A 480 2.08 -52.67 -12.57
CA ARG A 480 1.62 -53.69 -13.53
C ARG A 480 1.81 -55.09 -12.94
N LYS A 481 0.72 -55.82 -12.70
CA LYS A 481 0.80 -57.23 -12.30
C LYS A 481 1.37 -58.11 -13.42
N SER A 482 2.10 -59.16 -13.05
CA SER A 482 2.54 -60.20 -13.99
C SER A 482 1.43 -61.23 -14.25
N GLN A 483 1.60 -62.02 -15.31
CA GLN A 483 0.75 -63.17 -15.62
C GLN A 483 0.62 -64.11 -14.41
N PRO A 484 -0.51 -64.84 -14.25
CA PRO A 484 -0.69 -65.75 -13.14
C PRO A 484 0.36 -66.87 -13.17
N TYR A 485 0.93 -67.18 -12.01
CA TYR A 485 1.85 -68.29 -11.86
C TYR A 485 1.10 -69.63 -11.87
N THR A 486 1.46 -70.53 -12.78
CA THR A 486 0.79 -71.83 -12.98
C THR A 486 1.59 -73.03 -12.47
N GLY A 487 2.79 -72.78 -11.93
CA GLY A 487 3.61 -73.83 -11.34
C GLY A 487 3.14 -74.25 -9.95
N GLU A 488 3.86 -75.19 -9.37
CA GLU A 488 3.56 -75.69 -8.04
C GLU A 488 4.02 -74.70 -6.96
N LEU A 489 3.20 -74.55 -5.91
CA LEU A 489 3.56 -73.86 -4.67
C LEU A 489 3.49 -74.84 -3.50
N PRO A 490 4.14 -74.54 -2.36
CA PRO A 490 3.92 -75.28 -1.13
C PRO A 490 2.43 -75.42 -0.79
N PRO A 491 2.02 -76.53 -0.13
CA PRO A 491 0.66 -76.69 0.35
C PRO A 491 0.22 -75.55 1.27
N ASP A 492 -1.05 -75.18 1.18
CA ASP A 492 -1.65 -74.22 2.10
C ASP A 492 -1.87 -74.84 3.50
N GLY A 493 -2.01 -73.99 4.52
CA GLY A 493 -2.29 -74.40 5.90
C GLY A 493 -1.10 -74.94 6.69
N LEU A 494 0.13 -74.80 6.18
CA LEU A 494 1.35 -75.12 6.92
C LEU A 494 1.69 -74.01 7.93
N ASP A 495 2.08 -74.38 9.15
CA ASP A 495 2.69 -73.42 10.09
C ASP A 495 4.16 -73.10 9.76
N ASP A 496 4.77 -72.14 10.45
CA ASP A 496 6.16 -71.72 10.25
C ASP A 496 7.19 -72.87 10.29
N SER A 497 7.02 -73.83 11.20
CA SER A 497 7.94 -74.96 11.36
C SER A 497 7.73 -76.00 10.26
N GLN A 498 6.48 -76.22 9.87
CA GLN A 498 6.09 -77.12 8.79
C GLN A 498 6.55 -76.59 7.44
N LEU A 499 6.29 -75.31 7.13
CA LEU A 499 6.74 -74.66 5.90
C LEU A 499 8.27 -74.70 5.80
N ARG A 500 8.98 -74.32 6.88
CA ARG A 500 10.45 -74.41 6.94
C ARG A 500 10.96 -75.80 6.62
N SER A 501 10.37 -76.83 7.23
CA SER A 501 10.80 -78.21 7.02
C SER A 501 10.51 -78.66 5.60
N PHE A 502 9.36 -78.26 5.05
CA PHE A 502 8.90 -78.60 3.72
C PHE A 502 9.76 -77.98 2.62
N VAL A 503 10.08 -76.69 2.70
CA VAL A 503 10.92 -76.03 1.68
C VAL A 503 12.42 -76.38 1.83
N LYS A 504 12.90 -76.73 3.02
CA LYS A 504 14.30 -77.14 3.22
C LYS A 504 14.60 -78.54 2.69
N THR A 505 13.62 -79.44 2.64
CA THR A 505 13.80 -80.74 1.98
C THR A 505 14.04 -80.59 0.47
N GLU A 506 13.59 -79.48 -0.13
CA GLU A 506 13.74 -79.14 -1.55
C GLU A 506 15.13 -78.60 -1.93
N ILE A 507 15.97 -78.18 -0.97
CA ILE A 507 17.38 -77.81 -1.25
C ILE A 507 18.12 -79.00 -1.90
N ASN A 508 17.65 -80.22 -1.66
CA ASN A 508 18.24 -81.44 -2.19
C ASN A 508 17.61 -81.92 -3.52
N ASP A 509 16.47 -81.35 -3.96
CA ASP A 509 15.66 -81.85 -5.08
C ASP A 509 15.42 -80.74 -6.13
N GLN A 510 16.47 -80.47 -6.92
CA GLN A 510 16.46 -79.71 -8.18
C GLN A 510 15.37 -78.63 -8.35
N ASP A 511 15.41 -77.54 -7.57
CA ASP A 511 14.82 -76.27 -7.98
C ASP A 511 13.28 -76.30 -8.24
N ARG A 512 12.52 -77.14 -7.51
CA ARG A 512 11.06 -77.29 -7.66
C ARG A 512 10.27 -75.97 -7.74
N TYR A 513 10.64 -74.98 -6.93
CA TYR A 513 10.00 -73.65 -6.88
C TYR A 513 10.75 -72.56 -7.63
N ARG A 514 11.77 -72.91 -8.43
CA ARG A 514 12.63 -71.94 -9.13
C ARG A 514 11.85 -70.86 -9.90
N PHE A 515 10.80 -71.26 -10.61
CA PHE A 515 9.99 -70.34 -11.41
C PHE A 515 9.00 -69.51 -10.59
N ALA A 516 8.67 -69.91 -9.36
CA ALA A 516 7.83 -69.09 -8.48
C ALA A 516 8.55 -67.78 -8.12
N HIS A 517 9.87 -67.87 -7.94
CA HIS A 517 10.73 -66.73 -7.56
C HIS A 517 10.97 -65.70 -8.69
N THR A 518 10.58 -65.99 -9.94
CA THR A 518 10.81 -65.08 -11.08
C THR A 518 9.64 -64.12 -11.35
N VAL A 519 8.51 -64.30 -10.65
CA VAL A 519 7.26 -63.53 -10.87
C VAL A 519 6.63 -63.14 -9.53
N PHE A 520 7.35 -62.38 -8.71
CA PHE A 520 6.89 -62.00 -7.36
C PHE A 520 5.53 -61.28 -7.36
N ASN A 521 5.22 -60.55 -8.43
CA ASN A 521 3.96 -59.85 -8.62
C ASN A 521 2.99 -60.59 -9.55
N ALA A 522 3.05 -61.93 -9.59
CA ALA A 522 2.04 -62.73 -10.29
C ALA A 522 0.63 -62.35 -9.81
N SER A 523 -0.32 -62.24 -10.75
CA SER A 523 -1.67 -61.75 -10.47
C SER A 523 -2.50 -62.66 -9.56
N ASN A 524 -2.13 -63.93 -9.44
CA ASN A 524 -2.78 -64.88 -8.55
C ASN A 524 -2.07 -65.06 -7.20
N TYR A 525 -0.95 -64.37 -6.95
CA TYR A 525 -0.38 -64.33 -5.61
C TYR A 525 -1.24 -63.48 -4.69
N LYS A 526 -1.35 -63.92 -3.44
CA LYS A 526 -2.21 -63.33 -2.41
C LYS A 526 -1.38 -62.92 -1.21
N TYR A 527 -1.83 -61.90 -0.51
CA TYR A 527 -1.09 -61.32 0.61
C TYR A 527 -2.05 -61.02 1.77
N PHE A 528 -1.61 -61.32 2.99
CA PHE A 528 -2.32 -60.92 4.19
C PHE A 528 -2.18 -59.42 4.40
N TRP A 529 -3.22 -58.78 4.92
CA TRP A 529 -3.15 -57.36 5.23
C TRP A 529 -2.42 -57.18 6.56
N PHE A 530 -1.36 -56.39 6.56
CA PHE A 530 -0.59 -56.03 7.75
C PHE A 530 -0.12 -54.57 7.69
N ASN A 531 -0.33 -53.83 8.78
CA ASN A 531 0.20 -52.48 9.02
C ASN A 531 0.24 -52.20 10.52
N ASP A 532 1.43 -51.98 11.08
CA ASP A 532 1.67 -51.75 12.51
C ASP A 532 1.50 -50.29 12.94
N ASP A 533 1.23 -49.37 12.00
CA ASP A 533 0.95 -47.97 12.30
C ASP A 533 -0.49 -47.79 12.80
N ASP A 534 -0.62 -47.61 14.12
CA ASP A 534 -1.88 -47.39 14.82
C ASP A 534 -2.66 -46.15 14.35
N SER A 535 -2.02 -45.20 13.66
CA SER A 535 -2.70 -44.01 13.12
C SER A 535 -3.56 -44.32 11.89
N ILE A 536 -3.24 -45.39 11.15
CA ILE A 536 -3.87 -45.72 9.87
C ILE A 536 -4.41 -47.15 9.81
N ASN A 537 -4.08 -48.01 10.77
CA ASN A 537 -4.52 -49.41 10.75
C ASN A 537 -5.96 -49.64 11.21
N GLY A 538 -6.67 -48.63 11.73
CA GLY A 538 -8.05 -48.79 12.20
C GLY A 538 -8.19 -49.67 13.47
N GLY A 539 -7.16 -49.69 14.31
CA GLY A 539 -7.16 -50.36 15.62
C GLY A 539 -6.89 -51.88 15.58
N ASN A 540 -6.40 -52.41 14.47
CA ASN A 540 -5.94 -53.79 14.36
C ASN A 540 -4.89 -53.90 13.25
N GLU A 541 -3.70 -54.34 13.60
CA GLU A 541 -2.56 -54.45 12.69
C GLU A 541 -2.74 -55.51 11.59
N GLY A 542 -3.66 -56.47 11.75
CA GLY A 542 -3.85 -57.60 10.83
C GLY A 542 -2.91 -58.77 11.12
N THR A 543 -2.46 -59.49 10.09
CA THR A 543 -1.55 -60.62 10.25
C THR A 543 -0.47 -60.66 9.17
N THR A 544 0.72 -61.10 9.55
CA THR A 544 1.82 -61.32 8.60
C THR A 544 1.66 -62.64 7.84
N GLY A 545 0.80 -63.56 8.30
CA GLY A 545 0.76 -64.93 7.80
C GLY A 545 2.02 -65.72 8.21
N VAL A 546 2.35 -66.75 7.42
CA VAL A 546 3.44 -67.70 7.71
C VAL A 546 4.81 -67.12 7.39
N ARG A 547 5.80 -67.45 8.22
CA ARG A 547 7.18 -66.98 8.04
C ARG A 547 7.89 -67.75 6.94
N LEU A 548 8.26 -67.05 5.87
CA LEU A 548 9.04 -67.54 4.75
C LEU A 548 10.49 -67.85 5.17
N GLU A 549 11.07 -68.87 4.53
CA GLU A 549 12.49 -69.18 4.66
C GLU A 549 13.34 -68.23 3.81
N ALA A 550 14.41 -67.69 4.40
CA ALA A 550 15.23 -66.66 3.76
C ALA A 550 15.85 -67.13 2.44
N ASP A 551 16.35 -68.38 2.42
CA ASP A 551 17.05 -68.94 1.27
C ASP A 551 16.08 -69.33 0.13
N ILE A 552 14.80 -69.58 0.46
CA ILE A 552 13.74 -69.99 -0.47
C ILE A 552 12.43 -69.33 -0.02
N PRO A 553 12.24 -68.02 -0.29
CA PRO A 553 11.09 -67.27 0.21
C PRO A 553 9.83 -67.58 -0.61
N VAL A 554 9.16 -68.68 -0.28
CA VAL A 554 7.95 -69.18 -0.95
C VAL A 554 6.97 -69.81 0.04
N SER A 555 5.67 -69.62 -0.21
CA SER A 555 4.56 -70.27 0.48
C SER A 555 3.44 -70.58 -0.53
N ALA A 556 2.28 -71.06 -0.05
CA ALA A 556 1.09 -71.23 -0.88
C ALA A 556 0.55 -69.90 -1.43
N GLN A 557 0.89 -68.77 -0.79
CA GLN A 557 0.32 -67.45 -1.08
C GLN A 557 1.18 -66.63 -2.04
N CYS A 558 2.51 -66.65 -1.88
CA CYS A 558 3.42 -65.81 -2.65
C CYS A 558 4.84 -66.38 -2.70
N ALA A 559 5.67 -65.82 -3.58
CA ALA A 559 7.10 -66.06 -3.68
C ALA A 559 7.85 -64.76 -4.01
N PHE A 560 9.07 -64.61 -3.49
CA PHE A 560 9.96 -63.47 -3.78
C PHE A 560 11.28 -63.93 -4.44
N PRO A 561 12.03 -63.04 -5.13
CA PRO A 561 13.32 -63.42 -5.70
C PRO A 561 14.34 -63.86 -4.65
N ARG A 562 15.30 -64.70 -5.07
CA ARG A 562 16.31 -65.33 -4.21
C ARG A 562 17.70 -65.41 -4.87
N GLU A 563 18.74 -65.39 -4.05
CA GLU A 563 20.16 -65.37 -4.48
C GLU A 563 20.55 -66.54 -5.41
N THR A 564 20.16 -67.76 -5.09
CA THR A 564 20.57 -68.97 -5.84
C THR A 564 19.91 -69.10 -7.21
N ASN A 565 19.13 -68.09 -7.64
CA ASN A 565 18.41 -68.05 -8.90
C ASN A 565 18.75 -66.81 -9.74
N ALA A 566 19.94 -66.22 -9.53
CA ALA A 566 20.35 -64.95 -10.14
C ALA A 566 20.18 -64.88 -11.67
N GLU A 567 20.44 -65.97 -12.41
CA GLU A 567 20.24 -66.00 -13.87
C GLU A 567 18.77 -65.93 -14.29
N ALA A 568 17.84 -66.48 -13.50
CA ALA A 568 16.41 -66.42 -13.77
C ALA A 568 15.75 -65.13 -13.23
N ASN A 569 16.41 -64.46 -12.29
CA ASN A 569 15.98 -63.19 -11.71
C ASN A 569 16.56 -61.96 -12.44
N ALA A 570 17.04 -62.10 -13.68
CA ALA A 570 17.69 -61.03 -14.44
C ALA A 570 16.86 -59.72 -14.55
N LYS A 571 15.56 -59.77 -14.22
CA LYS A 571 14.61 -58.66 -14.26
C LYS A 571 14.36 -57.97 -12.91
N TYR A 572 14.47 -58.67 -11.76
CA TYR A 572 14.10 -58.13 -10.45
C TYR A 572 15.17 -58.40 -9.38
N PRO A 573 15.52 -57.41 -8.55
CA PRO A 573 16.59 -57.55 -7.56
C PRO A 573 16.20 -58.48 -6.42
N VAL A 574 17.18 -59.17 -5.84
CA VAL A 574 16.99 -59.92 -4.59
C VAL A 574 17.04 -58.93 -3.42
N ILE A 575 16.01 -58.94 -2.58
CA ILE A 575 15.89 -58.04 -1.42
C ILE A 575 15.96 -58.87 -0.14
N ASP A 576 16.92 -58.52 0.72
CA ASP A 576 17.11 -59.19 2.00
C ASP A 576 16.00 -58.85 3.01
N GLY A 577 15.73 -59.81 3.90
CA GLY A 577 14.82 -59.59 5.01
C GLY A 577 13.34 -59.55 4.65
N ILE A 578 12.95 -60.01 3.46
CA ILE A 578 11.56 -60.36 3.13
C ILE A 578 11.23 -61.70 3.77
N ARG A 579 10.19 -61.75 4.62
CA ARG A 579 9.90 -62.91 5.47
C ARG A 579 8.44 -63.33 5.50
N TYR A 580 7.54 -62.61 4.85
CA TYR A 580 6.10 -62.87 4.95
C TYR A 580 5.40 -62.53 3.64
N CYS A 581 4.26 -63.18 3.38
CA CYS A 581 3.33 -62.78 2.32
C CYS A 581 2.31 -61.78 2.86
N SER A 582 2.78 -60.60 3.28
CA SER A 582 1.94 -59.51 3.78
C SER A 582 2.04 -58.25 2.92
N THR A 583 1.05 -57.36 2.98
CA THR A 583 1.05 -56.06 2.29
C THR A 583 2.28 -55.23 2.66
N GLU A 584 2.65 -55.20 3.94
CA GLU A 584 3.85 -54.50 4.42
C GLU A 584 5.13 -55.04 3.75
N GLN A 585 5.34 -56.36 3.73
CA GLN A 585 6.53 -56.94 3.10
C GLN A 585 6.50 -56.81 1.57
N TYR A 586 5.32 -56.82 0.95
CA TYR A 586 5.14 -56.57 -0.47
C TYR A 586 5.58 -55.15 -0.85
N LEU A 587 5.11 -54.14 -0.10
CA LEU A 587 5.53 -52.76 -0.28
C LEU A 587 7.00 -52.55 0.03
N LYS A 588 7.52 -53.17 1.10
CA LYS A 588 8.95 -53.16 1.42
C LYS A 588 9.78 -53.66 0.24
N TYR A 589 9.35 -54.75 -0.40
CA TYR A 589 10.02 -55.28 -1.58
C TYR A 589 9.96 -54.27 -2.76
N LEU A 590 8.78 -53.76 -3.11
CA LEU A 590 8.62 -52.78 -4.21
C LEU A 590 9.47 -51.53 -4.01
N ASN A 591 9.44 -50.95 -2.81
CA ASN A 591 10.19 -49.76 -2.46
C ASN A 591 11.71 -50.00 -2.44
N SER A 592 12.15 -51.18 -2.00
CA SER A 592 13.58 -51.55 -2.05
C SER A 592 14.06 -51.85 -3.47
N ALA A 593 13.18 -52.38 -4.32
CA ALA A 593 13.46 -52.67 -5.73
C ALA A 593 13.44 -51.40 -6.61
N ALA A 594 12.92 -50.29 -6.09
CA ALA A 594 12.70 -49.04 -6.81
C ALA A 594 11.95 -49.25 -8.13
N LEU A 595 10.89 -50.08 -8.11
CA LEU A 595 10.12 -50.42 -9.31
C LEU A 595 9.62 -49.13 -9.99
N CYS A 596 9.90 -48.99 -11.29
CA CYS A 596 9.55 -47.80 -12.08
C CYS A 596 10.18 -46.49 -11.55
N GLY A 597 11.38 -46.60 -10.96
CA GLY A 597 12.11 -45.46 -10.39
C GLY A 597 11.52 -44.91 -9.09
N ARG A 598 10.57 -45.63 -8.47
CA ARG A 598 9.78 -45.14 -7.32
C ARG A 598 10.05 -45.93 -6.04
N THR A 599 10.08 -45.21 -4.93
CA THR A 599 10.31 -45.76 -3.58
C THR A 599 9.21 -45.38 -2.58
N ASP A 600 8.11 -44.84 -3.10
CA ASP A 600 6.92 -44.34 -2.40
C ASP A 600 5.68 -45.19 -2.70
N TRP A 601 5.86 -46.48 -2.98
CA TRP A 601 4.77 -47.43 -3.19
C TRP A 601 3.95 -47.65 -1.92
N GLU A 602 2.63 -47.59 -2.08
CA GLU A 602 1.61 -47.77 -1.05
C GLU A 602 0.52 -48.74 -1.52
N ILE A 603 -0.25 -49.29 -0.57
CA ILE A 603 -1.53 -49.93 -0.89
C ILE A 603 -2.54 -48.80 -1.16
N PRO A 604 -3.26 -48.82 -2.30
CA PRO A 604 -4.16 -47.74 -2.68
C PRO A 604 -5.27 -47.52 -1.66
N THR A 605 -5.76 -46.29 -1.56
CA THR A 605 -7.00 -45.99 -0.85
C THR A 605 -8.20 -46.63 -1.58
N ILE A 606 -9.33 -46.77 -0.89
CA ILE A 606 -10.55 -47.26 -1.55
C ILE A 606 -11.01 -46.32 -2.66
N ASP A 607 -10.79 -45.01 -2.50
CA ASP A 607 -11.17 -44.02 -3.49
C ASP A 607 -10.25 -44.07 -4.72
N GLN A 608 -8.94 -44.29 -4.54
CA GLN A 608 -8.03 -44.56 -5.66
C GLN A 608 -8.44 -45.81 -6.45
N LEU A 609 -8.78 -46.91 -5.77
CA LEU A 609 -9.27 -48.13 -6.43
C LEU A 609 -10.56 -47.84 -7.23
N ARG A 610 -11.54 -47.15 -6.64
CA ARG A 610 -12.81 -46.80 -7.30
C ARG A 610 -12.61 -45.85 -8.48
N ASN A 611 -11.68 -44.90 -8.35
CA ASN A 611 -11.39 -43.92 -9.37
C ASN A 611 -10.58 -44.53 -10.54
N ASN A 612 -9.81 -45.59 -10.31
CA ASN A 612 -9.17 -46.35 -11.39
C ASN A 612 -10.14 -47.32 -12.10
N PHE A 613 -11.26 -47.66 -11.47
CA PHE A 613 -12.24 -48.58 -12.03
C PHE A 613 -13.07 -47.95 -13.16
N VAL A 614 -13.23 -48.67 -14.27
CA VAL A 614 -14.04 -48.25 -15.43
C VAL A 614 -15.44 -48.87 -15.33
N TYR A 615 -16.46 -48.06 -15.09
CA TYR A 615 -17.85 -48.52 -14.92
C TYR A 615 -18.52 -48.67 -16.30
N GLN A 616 -18.71 -49.90 -16.78
CA GLN A 616 -19.38 -50.16 -18.05
C GLN A 616 -20.42 -51.30 -17.95
N LYS A 617 -21.45 -51.22 -18.79
CA LYS A 617 -22.61 -52.12 -18.84
C LYS A 617 -22.28 -53.60 -19.11
N SER A 618 -21.20 -53.90 -19.83
CA SER A 618 -20.85 -55.27 -20.23
C SER A 618 -20.10 -56.08 -19.16
N GLY A 619 -19.87 -55.53 -17.96
CA GLY A 619 -19.08 -56.19 -16.93
C GLY A 619 -17.61 -56.24 -17.31
N ILE A 620 -16.89 -55.17 -16.97
CA ILE A 620 -15.44 -55.05 -16.78
C ILE A 620 -14.53 -55.59 -17.89
N ASN A 621 -13.70 -54.67 -18.37
CA ASN A 621 -12.60 -54.88 -19.31
C ASN A 621 -13.00 -55.03 -20.78
N ALA A 622 -13.87 -54.13 -21.28
CA ALA A 622 -13.64 -53.57 -22.61
C ALA A 622 -12.65 -52.39 -22.52
N GLN A 623 -11.54 -52.64 -21.81
CA GLN A 623 -10.21 -52.24 -22.21
C GLN A 623 -9.93 -50.70 -22.25
N ALA A 624 -9.09 -50.25 -21.31
CA ALA A 624 -7.80 -49.67 -21.72
C ALA A 624 -6.92 -50.88 -22.09
N PRO A 625 -7.00 -51.39 -23.35
CA PRO A 625 -6.67 -52.78 -23.72
C PRO A 625 -5.29 -53.27 -23.38
N ASN A 626 -4.42 -52.32 -23.12
CA ASN A 626 -2.99 -52.47 -23.21
C ASN A 626 -2.31 -52.11 -21.89
N PHE A 627 -3.06 -51.76 -20.83
CA PHE A 627 -2.49 -51.20 -19.60
C PHE A 627 -2.65 -52.13 -18.37
N TYR A 628 -3.76 -52.85 -18.23
CA TYR A 628 -4.06 -53.67 -17.04
C TYR A 628 -4.26 -55.17 -17.36
N ASP A 629 -3.42 -55.71 -18.24
CA ASP A 629 -3.64 -57.00 -18.94
C ASP A 629 -3.71 -58.23 -18.02
N ASN A 630 -3.23 -58.14 -16.78
CA ASN A 630 -3.09 -59.27 -15.86
C ASN A 630 -3.92 -59.12 -14.58
N ILE A 631 -4.73 -58.08 -14.45
CA ILE A 631 -5.61 -57.91 -13.29
C ILE A 631 -6.73 -58.96 -13.37
N ASN A 632 -6.84 -59.79 -12.32
CA ASN A 632 -7.91 -60.76 -12.23
C ASN A 632 -9.26 -60.07 -11.99
N ILE A 633 -10.22 -60.28 -12.90
CA ILE A 633 -11.55 -59.64 -12.88
C ILE A 633 -12.51 -60.25 -11.85
N THR A 634 -12.22 -61.41 -11.26
CA THR A 634 -13.09 -62.02 -10.24
C THR A 634 -12.55 -61.84 -8.83
N ASP A 635 -11.41 -61.17 -8.68
CA ASP A 635 -10.75 -60.97 -7.39
C ASP A 635 -11.21 -59.68 -6.71
N GLU A 636 -11.05 -59.66 -5.39
CA GLU A 636 -11.21 -58.47 -4.55
C GLU A 636 -9.82 -57.93 -4.20
N TYR A 637 -9.58 -56.64 -4.49
CA TYR A 637 -8.31 -55.96 -4.21
C TYR A 637 -8.45 -55.13 -2.94
N VAL A 638 -7.60 -55.40 -1.94
CA VAL A 638 -7.63 -54.68 -0.65
C VAL A 638 -7.08 -53.27 -0.76
N SER A 639 -7.66 -52.35 0.02
CA SER A 639 -7.17 -50.99 0.17
C SER A 639 -6.42 -50.78 1.48
N SER A 640 -5.76 -49.63 1.60
CA SER A 640 -5.22 -49.11 2.86
C SER A 640 -6.29 -48.51 3.76
N THR A 641 -7.52 -48.31 3.27
CA THR A 641 -8.61 -47.68 4.01
C THR A 641 -9.22 -48.67 5.02
N PRO A 642 -9.04 -48.46 6.34
CA PRO A 642 -9.62 -49.35 7.33
C PRO A 642 -11.14 -49.24 7.38
N SER A 643 -11.80 -50.30 7.85
CA SER A 643 -13.23 -50.23 8.14
C SER A 643 -13.49 -49.35 9.35
N PRO A 644 -14.47 -48.41 9.30
CA PRO A 644 -14.80 -47.55 10.44
C PRO A 644 -15.48 -48.31 11.59
N THR A 645 -16.01 -49.50 11.33
CA THR A 645 -16.84 -50.26 12.31
C THR A 645 -16.30 -51.64 12.62
N ASN A 646 -15.47 -52.23 11.75
CA ASN A 646 -14.95 -53.59 11.90
C ASN A 646 -13.41 -53.59 11.85
N SER A 647 -12.74 -53.45 12.99
CA SER A 647 -11.28 -53.30 13.04
C SER A 647 -10.50 -54.44 12.36
N GLY A 648 -11.03 -55.68 12.34
CA GLY A 648 -10.44 -56.83 11.63
C GLY A 648 -10.61 -56.82 10.10
N SER A 649 -11.17 -55.76 9.53
CA SER A 649 -11.45 -55.63 8.09
C SER A 649 -10.90 -54.33 7.52
N VAL A 650 -10.63 -54.37 6.22
CA VAL A 650 -10.37 -53.19 5.39
C VAL A 650 -11.39 -53.12 4.26
N PHE A 651 -11.56 -51.93 3.68
CA PHE A 651 -12.30 -51.85 2.43
C PHE A 651 -11.52 -52.55 1.31
N CYS A 652 -12.25 -53.12 0.37
CA CYS A 652 -11.69 -53.69 -0.85
C CYS A 652 -12.64 -53.45 -2.01
N LEU A 653 -12.09 -53.43 -3.22
CA LEU A 653 -12.87 -53.28 -4.43
C LEU A 653 -13.08 -54.66 -5.06
N ASP A 654 -14.34 -55.04 -5.23
CA ASP A 654 -14.75 -56.16 -6.06
C ASP A 654 -14.52 -55.81 -7.52
N ASN A 655 -13.49 -56.40 -8.12
CA ASN A 655 -13.11 -56.10 -9.49
C ASN A 655 -13.97 -56.83 -10.53
N GLN A 656 -15.08 -57.47 -10.14
CA GLN A 656 -16.11 -58.02 -11.04
C GLN A 656 -17.30 -57.05 -11.22
N TYR A 657 -17.60 -56.25 -10.19
CA TYR A 657 -18.77 -55.38 -10.18
C TYR A 657 -18.47 -53.92 -9.80
N GLY A 658 -17.24 -53.59 -9.42
CA GLY A 658 -16.86 -52.25 -8.93
C GLY A 658 -17.46 -51.92 -7.57
N HIS A 659 -17.89 -52.94 -6.82
CA HIS A 659 -18.50 -52.75 -5.51
C HIS A 659 -17.45 -52.62 -4.42
N VAL A 660 -17.64 -51.65 -3.52
CA VAL A 660 -16.88 -51.58 -2.28
C VAL A 660 -17.41 -52.64 -1.31
N LYS A 661 -16.51 -53.47 -0.81
CA LYS A 661 -16.78 -54.53 0.18
C LYS A 661 -15.82 -54.43 1.36
N LEU A 662 -16.04 -55.29 2.36
CA LEU A 662 -15.10 -55.51 3.46
C LEU A 662 -14.35 -56.81 3.22
N CYS A 663 -13.02 -56.74 3.21
CA CYS A 663 -12.13 -57.89 3.16
C CYS A 663 -11.48 -58.12 4.53
N SER A 664 -11.26 -59.38 4.89
CA SER A 664 -10.64 -59.71 6.17
C SER A 664 -9.13 -59.45 6.11
N LYS A 665 -8.59 -58.84 7.16
CA LYS A 665 -7.14 -58.67 7.32
C LYS A 665 -6.42 -60.01 7.51
N ASN A 666 -7.14 -61.00 8.04
CA ASN A 666 -6.60 -62.31 8.41
C ASN A 666 -6.71 -63.37 7.30
N THR A 667 -7.15 -62.98 6.11
CA THR A 667 -7.14 -63.84 4.91
C THR A 667 -6.18 -63.26 3.89
N ALA A 668 -5.62 -64.10 3.02
CA ALA A 668 -4.78 -63.63 1.93
C ALA A 668 -5.65 -63.05 0.81
N ASN A 669 -5.40 -61.80 0.42
CA ASN A 669 -6.20 -61.05 -0.56
C ASN A 669 -5.36 -60.67 -1.79
N SER A 670 -6.00 -60.27 -2.89
CA SER A 670 -5.27 -59.67 -4.02
C SER A 670 -4.78 -58.27 -3.67
N VAL A 671 -3.60 -57.92 -4.16
CA VAL A 671 -2.99 -56.61 -3.95
C VAL A 671 -2.46 -56.03 -5.25
N ILE A 672 -2.56 -54.71 -5.35
CA ILE A 672 -1.92 -53.86 -6.34
C ILE A 672 -1.38 -52.64 -5.60
N ALA A 673 -0.21 -52.15 -5.98
CA ALA A 673 0.39 -50.97 -5.36
C ALA A 673 0.21 -49.73 -6.24
N VAL A 674 0.22 -48.57 -5.60
CA VAL A 674 0.22 -47.25 -6.23
C VAL A 674 1.32 -46.37 -5.67
N ALA A 675 1.72 -45.33 -6.40
CA ALA A 675 2.66 -44.32 -5.94
C ALA A 675 2.28 -42.93 -6.49
N GLY A 676 2.46 -41.89 -5.67
CA GLY A 676 2.12 -40.49 -5.99
C GLY A 676 0.65 -40.24 -6.34
N GLY A 677 0.38 -39.03 -6.84
CA GLY A 677 -0.92 -38.61 -7.39
C GLY A 677 -2.03 -38.35 -6.36
N LEU A 678 -3.23 -38.12 -6.87
CA LEU A 678 -4.46 -37.84 -6.11
C LEU A 678 -4.86 -39.06 -5.25
N LYS A 679 -5.12 -38.86 -3.95
CA LYS A 679 -5.42 -39.93 -2.97
C LYS A 679 -6.88 -40.01 -2.57
#